data_AF-A0A8X6X443-F1
#
_entry.id   AF-A0A8X6X443-F1
#
_cell.length_a   1.000
_cell.length_b   1.000
_cell.length_c   1.000
_cell.angle_alpha   90.00
_cell.angle_beta   90.00
_cell.angle_gamma   90.00
#
_symmetry.space_group_name_H-M   'P 1'
#
loop_
_entity.id
_entity.type
_entity.pdbx_description
1 polymer ?
#
loop_
_entity_poly.entity_id
_entity_poly.type
_entity_poly.pdbx_seq_one_letter_code
_entity_poly.pdbx_strand_id
1 'polypeptide(L)'
;MVSLVFLCWMPQKVPPQSGAQVLMILRCVRPLRIFSLVPHMRKVVYELCRGFKEILLVSVLLIVLMFVFACYGVHMFGGRLARCNDPDIKLREQCVGVFMRKIFITKMKLQPGENESYPAMLVPRVWANPRRFNFDNIGNAMLALFEVLSFKGWLDIRDVLLQRLGTAHAIYIHIFVFMGCMIGLTLFVGVVIANYSENKGTALLTVDQRRWCDLKKRLKIAQPLHLPPRPDSHKFRAFIYDITQNIYFKRFIAVLVLANSSLLCVSWKSDETHTVPLATCSAAFTLLFTIEVIMKAIAFTPRGYWQSRRNRYDLLVTVVGVIWVVTHFMLMNNTSNSIGYTVVILRFFTITGKHATLKMLMLTVVVSVYKSFFIIMGMFLLILFYALTGVLLFGTVKFGENIGRQANFQTAPSGIAMLFRIVTGEDWNKIMHDCMLSPPYCTPGENYWETDCGNFTGSLIYFCSFYVIITYIVLNLLVAIIMENFSLFYSNEEDALLSYADIRNFQNTWNIVDIQQRGLIPVGRVKFLLRLLKGRLEVDPDRDRLLFKHMCYEMERIHNGDDVTFHDVLNMLSYRSVDIRKALQLEELLAREELEYLIEEEVAKQTIRQWLDKCLRRIKAQKQQNSLINSLRATTEALLAGSDILPNKPVASEIKDEGKEEAASASVRHRKKGQLPGRSDSISSQGGRKFLAPSLSDGAARAEKERFPTKKWNARQSGSKGLPDLSESSELSSPTPEEEEGAFQPPSQKMSTVVVEVHNWWSTELGYNSGSDAED
;
A
#
# COMPACT_ATOMS: atom_id res chain seq x y z
N MET A 1 -12.42 5.58 -42.40
CA MET A 1 -12.17 4.35 -43.18
C MET A 1 -13.00 3.19 -42.62
N VAL A 2 -12.50 2.23 -41.82
CA VAL A 2 -13.26 1.01 -41.38
C VAL A 2 -14.75 1.22 -41.08
N SER A 3 -15.12 2.13 -40.17
CA SER A 3 -16.54 2.40 -39.82
C SER A 3 -17.40 2.89 -40.98
N LEU A 4 -16.81 3.57 -41.97
CA LEU A 4 -17.49 4.05 -43.18
C LEU A 4 -17.66 2.91 -44.18
N VAL A 5 -16.60 2.12 -44.42
CA VAL A 5 -16.65 0.93 -45.29
C VAL A 5 -17.73 -0.04 -44.82
N PHE A 6 -17.80 -0.31 -43.50
CA PHE A 6 -18.88 -1.14 -42.95
C PHE A 6 -20.27 -0.53 -43.17
N LEU A 7 -20.42 0.78 -43.01
CA LEU A 7 -21.72 1.46 -43.17
C LEU A 7 -22.19 1.48 -44.63
N CYS A 8 -21.27 1.63 -45.58
CA CYS A 8 -21.58 1.61 -47.02
C CYS A 8 -21.81 0.19 -47.56
N TRP A 9 -21.19 -0.84 -46.98
CA TRP A 9 -21.33 -2.22 -47.44
C TRP A 9 -22.49 -2.98 -46.75
N MET A 10 -22.68 -2.77 -45.43
CA MET A 10 -23.71 -3.40 -44.59
C MET A 10 -24.05 -4.87 -44.96
N PRO A 11 -23.06 -5.79 -44.94
CA PRO A 11 -23.23 -7.15 -45.44
C PRO A 11 -24.29 -7.92 -44.65
N GLN A 12 -25.31 -8.43 -45.35
CA GLN A 12 -26.39 -9.23 -44.78
C GLN A 12 -25.98 -10.68 -44.49
N LYS A 13 -25.11 -11.27 -45.34
CA LYS A 13 -24.43 -12.54 -45.05
C LYS A 13 -23.01 -12.26 -44.58
N VAL A 14 -22.60 -12.87 -43.47
CA VAL A 14 -21.26 -12.73 -42.89
C VAL A 14 -20.75 -14.12 -42.48
N PRO A 15 -20.07 -14.84 -43.39
CA PRO A 15 -19.55 -16.16 -43.09
C PRO A 15 -18.48 -16.15 -42.01
N PRO A 16 -18.36 -17.22 -41.20
CA PRO A 16 -17.28 -17.35 -40.24
C PRO A 16 -15.91 -17.33 -40.95
N GLN A 17 -14.92 -16.73 -40.31
CA GLN A 17 -13.55 -16.55 -40.82
C GLN A 17 -13.43 -15.67 -42.09
N SER A 18 -14.51 -15.01 -42.52
CA SER A 18 -14.53 -14.15 -43.71
C SER A 18 -13.94 -12.75 -43.48
N GLY A 19 -13.56 -12.08 -44.57
CA GLY A 19 -13.17 -10.66 -44.55
C GLY A 19 -14.25 -9.71 -44.03
N ALA A 20 -15.54 -10.09 -44.14
CA ALA A 20 -16.65 -9.35 -43.54
C ALA A 20 -16.61 -9.42 -42.00
N GLN A 21 -16.36 -10.62 -41.43
CA GLN A 21 -16.18 -10.78 -39.98
C GLN A 21 -14.94 -10.02 -39.49
N VAL A 22 -13.83 -10.05 -40.25
CA VAL A 22 -12.62 -9.24 -39.95
C VAL A 22 -12.93 -7.73 -39.97
N LEU A 23 -13.75 -7.23 -40.90
CA LEU A 23 -14.17 -5.83 -40.91
C LEU A 23 -15.02 -5.47 -39.68
N MET A 24 -15.84 -6.40 -39.17
CA MET A 24 -16.58 -6.23 -37.92
C MET A 24 -15.66 -6.20 -36.69
N ILE A 25 -14.63 -7.04 -36.65
CA ILE A 25 -13.60 -7.04 -35.58
C ILE A 25 -12.79 -5.73 -35.62
N LEU A 26 -12.38 -5.26 -36.79
CA LEU A 26 -11.73 -3.95 -36.95
C LEU A 26 -12.66 -2.79 -36.58
N ARG A 27 -13.98 -2.94 -36.74
CA ARG A 27 -14.99 -1.99 -36.24
C ARG A 27 -15.03 -1.97 -34.70
N CYS A 28 -14.70 -3.06 -34.00
CA CYS A 28 -14.64 -3.08 -32.53
C CYS A 28 -13.47 -2.26 -31.95
N VAL A 29 -12.49 -1.84 -32.74
CA VAL A 29 -11.38 -0.93 -32.33
C VAL A 29 -11.87 0.47 -31.91
N ARG A 30 -13.13 0.84 -32.19
CA ARG A 30 -13.73 2.15 -31.87
C ARG A 30 -13.45 2.70 -30.45
N PRO A 31 -13.56 1.94 -29.34
CA PRO A 31 -13.29 2.46 -27.99
C PRO A 31 -11.85 2.91 -27.80
N LEU A 32 -10.89 2.34 -28.54
CA LEU A 32 -9.48 2.71 -28.42
C LEU A 32 -9.20 4.15 -28.88
N ARG A 33 -10.15 4.81 -29.57
CA ARG A 33 -10.11 6.26 -29.83
C ARG A 33 -10.07 7.10 -28.55
N ILE A 34 -10.55 6.58 -27.42
CA ILE A 34 -10.48 7.29 -26.13
C ILE A 34 -9.02 7.46 -25.68
N PHE A 35 -8.10 6.56 -26.09
CA PHE A 35 -6.66 6.71 -25.83
C PHE A 35 -6.03 7.89 -26.57
N SER A 36 -6.49 8.21 -27.79
CA SER A 36 -5.98 9.39 -28.52
C SER A 36 -6.70 10.68 -28.13
N LEU A 37 -8.01 10.62 -27.86
CA LEU A 37 -8.83 11.77 -27.49
C LEU A 37 -8.51 12.33 -26.09
N VAL A 38 -8.29 11.46 -25.09
CA VAL A 38 -8.02 11.91 -23.70
C VAL A 38 -6.52 12.08 -23.47
N PRO A 39 -6.01 13.29 -23.16
CA PRO A 39 -4.57 13.53 -23.01
C PRO A 39 -3.90 12.68 -21.92
N HIS A 40 -4.60 12.41 -20.82
CA HIS A 40 -4.10 11.54 -19.75
C HIS A 40 -3.95 10.08 -20.20
N MET A 41 -4.86 9.56 -21.03
CA MET A 41 -4.74 8.22 -21.62
C MET A 41 -3.56 8.16 -22.59
N ARG A 42 -3.41 9.19 -23.43
CA ARG A 42 -2.29 9.31 -24.36
C ARG A 42 -0.95 9.31 -23.63
N LYS A 43 -0.87 9.99 -22.47
CA LYS A 43 0.32 9.97 -21.60
C LYS A 43 0.60 8.57 -21.04
N VAL A 44 -0.40 7.86 -20.52
CA VAL A 44 -0.25 6.47 -20.03
C VAL A 44 0.28 5.54 -21.12
N VAL A 45 -0.26 5.63 -22.34
CA VAL A 45 0.21 4.82 -23.48
C VAL A 45 1.63 5.20 -23.88
N TYR A 46 1.98 6.49 -23.89
CA TYR A 46 3.33 6.96 -24.20
C TYR A 46 4.37 6.49 -23.18
N GLU A 47 4.06 6.57 -21.87
CA GLU A 47 4.92 6.07 -20.79
C GLU A 47 5.14 4.55 -20.93
N LEU A 48 4.09 3.77 -21.21
CA LEU A 48 4.21 2.33 -21.48
C LEU A 48 5.05 2.03 -22.74
N CYS A 49 4.76 2.70 -23.86
CA CYS A 49 5.48 2.46 -25.12
C CYS A 49 6.97 2.82 -25.04
N ARG A 50 7.37 3.77 -24.18
CA ARG A 50 8.78 4.10 -23.95
C ARG A 50 9.58 2.94 -23.32
N GLY A 51 8.94 2.04 -22.58
CA GLY A 51 9.55 0.80 -22.04
C GLY A 51 9.42 -0.43 -22.92
N PHE A 52 8.90 -0.30 -24.15
CA PHE A 52 8.60 -1.46 -25.00
C PHE A 52 9.86 -2.25 -25.40
N LYS A 53 11.03 -1.60 -25.51
CA LYS A 53 12.29 -2.26 -25.88
C LYS A 53 12.74 -3.24 -24.79
N GLU A 54 12.66 -2.85 -23.53
CA GLU A 54 13.08 -3.65 -22.38
C GLU A 54 12.05 -4.78 -22.11
N ILE A 55 10.77 -4.48 -22.27
CA ILE A 55 9.69 -5.49 -22.26
C ILE A 55 9.90 -6.53 -23.36
N LEU A 56 10.27 -6.10 -24.58
CA LEU A 56 10.55 -7.01 -25.70
C LEU A 56 11.77 -7.89 -25.41
N LEU A 57 12.83 -7.35 -24.79
CA LEU A 57 14.02 -8.12 -24.42
C LEU A 57 13.68 -9.27 -23.45
N VAL A 58 12.89 -9.02 -22.40
CA VAL A 58 12.45 -10.07 -21.47
C VAL A 58 11.49 -11.04 -22.15
N SER A 59 10.63 -10.55 -23.05
CA SER A 59 9.73 -11.41 -23.85
C SER A 59 10.52 -12.38 -24.74
N VAL A 60 11.60 -11.91 -25.38
CA VAL A 60 12.50 -12.76 -26.17
C VAL A 60 13.21 -13.79 -25.29
N LEU A 61 13.70 -13.40 -24.10
CA LEU A 61 14.30 -14.33 -23.14
C LEU A 61 13.33 -15.45 -22.73
N LEU A 62 12.07 -15.10 -22.44
CA LEU A 62 11.01 -16.06 -22.14
C LEU A 62 10.67 -16.97 -23.34
N ILE A 63 10.63 -16.43 -24.56
CA ILE A 63 10.39 -17.22 -25.78
C ILE A 63 11.55 -18.20 -26.05
N VAL A 64 12.80 -17.79 -25.86
CA VAL A 64 13.98 -18.67 -25.99
C VAL A 64 13.96 -19.78 -24.92
N LEU A 65 13.61 -19.44 -23.67
CA LEU A 65 13.44 -20.43 -22.60
C LEU A 65 12.34 -21.45 -22.93
N MET A 66 11.16 -20.98 -23.36
CA MET A 66 10.08 -21.86 -23.81
C MET A 66 10.51 -22.72 -25.01
N PHE A 67 11.29 -22.18 -25.96
CA PHE A 67 11.75 -22.93 -27.13
C PHE A 67 12.71 -24.06 -26.77
N VAL A 68 13.67 -23.83 -25.86
CA VAL A 68 14.59 -24.88 -25.38
C VAL A 68 13.81 -26.02 -24.70
N PHE A 69 12.86 -25.68 -23.82
CA PHE A 69 12.03 -26.69 -23.15
C PHE A 69 11.06 -27.37 -24.11
N ALA A 70 10.46 -26.65 -25.07
CA ALA A 70 9.57 -27.21 -26.08
C ALA A 70 10.31 -28.21 -26.98
N CYS A 71 11.53 -27.88 -27.43
CA CYS A 71 12.39 -28.80 -28.17
C CYS A 71 12.67 -30.08 -27.36
N TYR A 72 13.05 -29.97 -26.09
CA TYR A 72 13.26 -31.12 -25.22
C TYR A 72 11.98 -31.95 -25.03
N GLY A 73 10.85 -31.30 -24.76
CA GLY A 73 9.54 -31.92 -24.57
C GLY A 73 9.07 -32.68 -25.81
N VAL A 74 9.29 -32.16 -27.03
CA VAL A 74 8.96 -32.86 -28.28
C VAL A 74 9.77 -34.16 -28.42
N HIS A 75 11.08 -34.11 -28.23
CA HIS A 75 11.94 -35.30 -28.34
C HIS A 75 11.65 -36.36 -27.26
N MET A 76 11.24 -35.93 -26.06
CA MET A 76 10.97 -36.84 -24.94
C MET A 76 9.54 -37.40 -24.94
N PHE A 77 8.54 -36.62 -25.37
CA PHE A 77 7.12 -36.92 -25.15
C PHE A 77 6.28 -37.03 -26.44
N GLY A 78 6.78 -36.59 -27.59
CA GLY A 78 6.05 -36.61 -28.86
C GLY A 78 5.56 -38.01 -29.23
N GLY A 79 4.27 -38.12 -29.56
CA GLY A 79 3.57 -39.38 -29.86
C GLY A 79 3.34 -40.31 -28.65
N ARG A 80 4.03 -40.09 -27.52
CA ARG A 80 3.97 -40.95 -26.31
C ARG A 80 2.88 -40.53 -25.32
N LEU A 81 2.25 -39.36 -25.52
CA LEU A 81 1.20 -38.85 -24.63
C LEU A 81 -0.19 -39.43 -24.92
N ALA A 82 -0.39 -40.16 -26.02
CA ALA A 82 -1.68 -40.78 -26.33
C ALA A 82 -1.95 -42.03 -25.47
N ARG A 83 -3.20 -42.24 -25.06
CA ARG A 83 -3.67 -43.45 -24.34
C ARG A 83 -5.13 -43.71 -24.69
N CYS A 84 -5.62 -44.93 -24.47
CA CYS A 84 -7.04 -45.23 -24.49
C CYS A 84 -7.81 -44.34 -23.49
N ASN A 85 -9.04 -43.95 -23.86
CA ASN A 85 -9.97 -43.22 -22.99
C ASN A 85 -10.65 -44.10 -21.93
N ASP A 86 -10.61 -45.42 -22.11
CA ASP A 86 -10.89 -46.47 -21.12
C ASP A 86 -9.64 -46.67 -20.23
N PRO A 87 -9.77 -46.62 -18.88
CA PRO A 87 -8.62 -46.75 -17.97
C PRO A 87 -8.02 -48.15 -17.93
N ASP A 88 -8.82 -49.18 -18.14
CA ASP A 88 -8.43 -50.59 -17.94
C ASP A 88 -7.60 -51.10 -19.13
N ILE A 89 -7.86 -50.55 -20.32
CA ILE A 89 -7.13 -50.85 -21.56
C ILE A 89 -5.78 -50.10 -21.60
N LYS A 90 -4.69 -50.86 -21.67
CA LYS A 90 -3.32 -50.33 -21.75
C LYS A 90 -2.73 -50.35 -23.17
N LEU A 91 -3.05 -51.36 -23.97
CA LEU A 91 -2.52 -51.53 -25.33
C LEU A 91 -3.39 -50.81 -26.37
N ARG A 92 -2.75 -50.26 -27.42
CA ARG A 92 -3.45 -49.54 -28.50
C ARG A 92 -4.38 -50.44 -29.32
N GLU A 93 -3.93 -51.66 -29.61
CA GLU A 93 -4.69 -52.68 -30.37
C GLU A 93 -6.00 -53.09 -29.66
N GLN A 94 -5.98 -53.11 -28.33
CA GLN A 94 -7.15 -53.44 -27.49
C GLN A 94 -8.11 -52.25 -27.31
N CYS A 95 -7.76 -51.05 -27.78
CA CYS A 95 -8.57 -49.84 -27.62
C CYS A 95 -9.67 -49.74 -28.69
N VAL A 96 -10.51 -50.78 -28.78
CA VAL A 96 -11.58 -50.95 -29.77
C VAL A 96 -12.92 -51.30 -29.11
N GLY A 97 -14.02 -51.06 -29.83
CA GLY A 97 -15.38 -51.23 -29.32
C GLY A 97 -15.86 -50.05 -28.46
N VAL A 98 -16.68 -50.35 -27.45
CA VAL A 98 -17.34 -49.37 -26.58
C VAL A 98 -17.13 -49.73 -25.10
N PHE A 99 -17.26 -48.73 -24.21
CA PHE A 99 -17.23 -48.94 -22.76
C PHE A 99 -18.14 -47.93 -22.03
N MET A 100 -18.51 -48.24 -20.78
CA MET A 100 -19.29 -47.34 -19.93
C MET A 100 -18.38 -46.31 -19.26
N ARG A 101 -18.42 -45.06 -19.74
CA ARG A 101 -17.65 -43.95 -19.18
C ARG A 101 -18.46 -43.23 -18.09
N LYS A 102 -17.93 -43.26 -16.86
CA LYS A 102 -18.48 -42.50 -15.72
C LYS A 102 -18.50 -40.99 -16.02
N ILE A 103 -19.63 -40.35 -15.72
CA ILE A 103 -19.88 -38.93 -15.88
C ILE A 103 -19.75 -38.27 -14.50
N PHE A 104 -19.03 -37.16 -14.44
CA PHE A 104 -18.91 -36.35 -13.22
C PHE A 104 -20.02 -35.29 -13.20
N ILE A 105 -21.05 -35.50 -12.36
CA ILE A 105 -22.16 -34.53 -12.18
C ILE A 105 -21.62 -33.19 -11.64
N THR A 106 -20.61 -33.23 -10.77
CA THR A 106 -19.94 -32.05 -10.22
C THR A 106 -18.42 -32.17 -10.37
N LYS A 107 -17.70 -31.04 -10.29
CA LYS A 107 -16.22 -31.03 -10.23
C LYS A 107 -15.67 -31.60 -8.91
N MET A 108 -16.51 -31.83 -7.88
CA MET A 108 -16.13 -32.49 -6.64
C MET A 108 -16.26 -34.01 -6.77
N LYS A 109 -15.28 -34.76 -6.22
CA LYS A 109 -15.30 -36.22 -6.18
C LYS A 109 -16.21 -36.72 -5.05
N LEU A 110 -17.53 -36.60 -5.22
CA LEU A 110 -18.47 -37.33 -4.36
C LEU A 110 -18.25 -38.84 -4.55
N GLN A 111 -18.32 -39.59 -3.46
CA GLN A 111 -18.59 -41.02 -3.49
C GLN A 111 -20.12 -41.20 -3.62
N PRO A 112 -20.60 -42.22 -4.35
CA PRO A 112 -22.02 -42.54 -4.42
C PRO A 112 -22.50 -43.15 -3.09
N GLY A 113 -23.81 -43.22 -2.86
CA GLY A 113 -24.37 -44.02 -1.77
C GLY A 113 -24.06 -45.52 -1.95
N GLU A 114 -24.22 -46.30 -0.87
CA GLU A 114 -23.82 -47.72 -0.82
C GLU A 114 -24.47 -48.60 -1.91
N ASN A 115 -25.67 -48.21 -2.38
CA ASN A 115 -26.42 -48.90 -3.44
C ASN A 115 -26.46 -48.12 -4.77
N GLU A 116 -25.64 -47.06 -4.93
CA GLU A 116 -25.66 -46.20 -6.11
C GLU A 116 -24.41 -46.41 -7.00
N SER A 117 -24.62 -46.46 -8.32
CA SER A 117 -23.54 -46.39 -9.30
C SER A 117 -23.40 -44.96 -9.83
N TYR A 118 -22.16 -44.49 -10.03
CA TYR A 118 -21.90 -43.27 -10.82
C TYR A 118 -22.66 -43.32 -12.16
N PRO A 119 -23.35 -42.23 -12.57
CA PRO A 119 -23.98 -42.20 -13.89
C PRO A 119 -22.92 -42.42 -14.96
N ALA A 120 -23.22 -43.28 -15.93
CA ALA A 120 -22.30 -43.62 -17.00
C ALA A 120 -23.01 -43.63 -18.35
N MET A 121 -22.27 -43.31 -19.40
CA MET A 121 -22.75 -43.37 -20.77
C MET A 121 -21.85 -44.30 -21.59
N LEU A 122 -22.47 -45.08 -22.48
CA LEU A 122 -21.76 -45.91 -23.43
C LEU A 122 -21.07 -45.02 -24.48
N VAL A 123 -19.73 -45.10 -24.57
CA VAL A 123 -18.93 -44.31 -25.52
C VAL A 123 -17.92 -45.20 -26.24
N PRO A 124 -17.49 -44.84 -27.46
CA PRO A 124 -16.44 -45.58 -28.17
C PRO A 124 -15.10 -45.51 -27.44
N ARG A 125 -14.34 -46.60 -27.51
CA ARG A 125 -12.91 -46.59 -27.17
C ARG A 125 -12.14 -45.80 -28.23
N VAL A 126 -11.29 -44.88 -27.78
CA VAL A 126 -10.48 -44.01 -28.64
C VAL A 126 -9.10 -43.85 -28.03
N TRP A 127 -8.06 -44.12 -28.82
CA TRP A 127 -6.67 -43.87 -28.46
C TRP A 127 -6.30 -42.42 -28.77
N ALA A 128 -6.22 -41.56 -27.76
CA ALA A 128 -6.12 -40.11 -27.94
C ALA A 128 -5.13 -39.43 -26.98
N ASN A 129 -4.57 -38.32 -27.47
CA ASN A 129 -3.86 -37.33 -26.64
C ASN A 129 -4.81 -36.61 -25.67
N PRO A 130 -4.29 -35.95 -24.62
CA PRO A 130 -5.05 -34.96 -23.86
C PRO A 130 -5.57 -33.84 -24.80
N ARG A 131 -6.88 -33.52 -24.75
CA ARG A 131 -7.48 -32.52 -25.65
C ARG A 131 -6.83 -31.13 -25.55
N ARG A 132 -6.34 -30.74 -24.37
CA ARG A 132 -5.77 -29.41 -24.10
C ARG A 132 -4.29 -29.26 -24.48
N PHE A 133 -3.50 -30.34 -24.51
CA PHE A 133 -2.07 -30.25 -24.77
C PHE A 133 -1.49 -31.55 -25.33
N ASN A 134 -0.50 -31.41 -26.20
CA ASN A 134 0.37 -32.47 -26.67
C ASN A 134 1.75 -31.88 -26.99
N PHE A 135 2.76 -32.75 -27.08
CA PHE A 135 4.14 -32.37 -27.40
C PHE A 135 4.57 -32.99 -28.74
N ASP A 136 3.62 -33.22 -29.65
CA ASP A 136 3.89 -33.91 -30.93
C ASP A 136 4.52 -32.96 -31.96
N ASN A 137 4.30 -31.65 -31.79
CA ASN A 137 4.82 -30.59 -32.64
C ASN A 137 5.37 -29.45 -31.78
N ILE A 138 6.41 -28.75 -32.26
CA ILE A 138 7.04 -27.64 -31.53
C ILE A 138 6.03 -26.52 -31.19
N GLY A 139 5.07 -26.21 -32.07
CA GLY A 139 4.03 -25.22 -31.80
C GLY A 139 3.08 -25.63 -30.66
N ASN A 140 2.70 -26.91 -30.58
CA ASN A 140 1.83 -27.42 -29.52
C ASN A 140 2.57 -27.48 -28.17
N ALA A 141 3.86 -27.85 -28.19
CA ALA A 141 4.73 -27.81 -27.02
C ALA A 141 4.95 -26.37 -26.52
N MET A 142 5.18 -25.41 -27.41
CA MET A 142 5.28 -23.98 -27.08
C MET A 142 3.98 -23.45 -26.46
N LEU A 143 2.82 -23.80 -27.03
CA LEU A 143 1.52 -23.41 -26.48
C LEU A 143 1.30 -23.99 -25.08
N ALA A 144 1.56 -25.29 -24.90
CA ALA A 144 1.43 -25.97 -23.61
C ALA A 144 2.36 -25.36 -22.53
N LEU A 145 3.58 -24.95 -22.90
CA LEU A 145 4.50 -24.25 -21.99
C LEU A 145 4.08 -22.79 -21.72
N PHE A 146 3.48 -22.10 -22.69
CA PHE A 146 2.90 -20.78 -22.48
C PHE A 146 1.68 -20.82 -21.54
N GLU A 147 0.84 -21.85 -21.64
CA GLU A 147 -0.22 -22.12 -20.65
C GLU A 147 0.36 -22.34 -19.25
N VAL A 148 1.39 -23.19 -19.12
CA VAL A 148 2.08 -23.44 -17.85
C VAL A 148 2.72 -22.18 -17.26
N LEU A 149 3.25 -21.29 -18.12
CA LEU A 149 3.84 -20.02 -17.70
C LEU A 149 2.84 -19.16 -16.90
N SER A 150 1.55 -19.26 -17.19
CA SER A 150 0.48 -18.58 -16.45
C SER A 150 0.13 -19.18 -15.07
N PHE A 151 0.85 -20.23 -14.63
CA PHE A 151 0.51 -21.09 -13.49
C PHE A 151 -0.87 -21.78 -13.58
N LYS A 152 -1.47 -21.91 -14.78
CA LYS A 152 -2.74 -22.61 -15.01
C LYS A 152 -2.54 -23.84 -15.89
N GLY A 153 -3.40 -24.86 -15.72
CA GLY A 153 -3.29 -26.16 -16.39
C GLY A 153 -2.04 -27.00 -16.03
N TRP A 154 -0.99 -26.43 -15.43
CA TRP A 154 0.30 -27.11 -15.25
C TRP A 154 0.24 -28.39 -14.42
N LEU A 155 -0.68 -28.47 -13.45
CA LEU A 155 -0.95 -29.68 -12.67
C LEU A 155 -1.51 -30.81 -13.56
N ASP A 156 -2.36 -30.48 -14.53
CA ASP A 156 -2.86 -31.48 -15.50
C ASP A 156 -1.71 -32.05 -16.34
N ILE A 157 -0.77 -31.19 -16.76
CA ILE A 157 0.42 -31.62 -17.51
C ILE A 157 1.32 -32.48 -16.63
N ARG A 158 1.62 -32.04 -15.40
CA ARG A 158 2.39 -32.79 -14.40
C ARG A 158 1.81 -34.18 -14.17
N ASP A 159 0.51 -34.27 -13.93
CA ASP A 159 -0.14 -35.53 -13.56
C ASP A 159 -0.31 -36.46 -14.77
N VAL A 160 -0.50 -35.91 -15.98
CA VAL A 160 -0.46 -36.71 -17.22
C VAL A 160 0.94 -37.25 -17.51
N LEU A 161 2.01 -36.46 -17.33
CA LEU A 161 3.39 -36.94 -17.46
C LEU A 161 3.67 -38.06 -16.43
N LEU A 162 3.26 -37.83 -15.16
CA LEU A 162 3.40 -38.80 -14.07
C LEU A 162 2.70 -40.14 -14.38
N GLN A 163 1.47 -40.09 -14.91
CA GLN A 163 0.62 -41.26 -15.17
C GLN A 163 0.90 -41.98 -16.49
N ARG A 164 1.48 -41.31 -17.49
CA ARG A 164 1.74 -41.90 -18.83
C ARG A 164 3.20 -42.26 -19.08
N LEU A 165 4.15 -41.60 -18.39
CA LEU A 165 5.59 -41.78 -18.60
C LEU A 165 6.36 -42.09 -17.31
N GLY A 166 5.85 -41.69 -16.14
CA GLY A 166 6.44 -41.99 -14.83
C GLY A 166 7.06 -40.80 -14.11
N THR A 167 7.57 -41.04 -12.91
CA THR A 167 7.97 -40.02 -11.92
C THR A 167 9.07 -39.09 -12.42
N ALA A 168 10.11 -39.61 -13.07
CA ALA A 168 11.25 -38.83 -13.56
C ALA A 168 10.82 -37.70 -14.52
N HIS A 169 9.80 -37.91 -15.35
CA HIS A 169 9.34 -36.92 -16.33
C HIS A 169 8.54 -35.77 -15.70
N ALA A 170 8.07 -35.92 -14.45
CA ALA A 170 7.52 -34.80 -13.69
C ALA A 170 8.61 -33.79 -13.26
N ILE A 171 9.90 -34.17 -13.20
CA ILE A 171 10.98 -33.24 -12.84
C ILE A 171 11.10 -32.11 -13.87
N TYR A 172 10.98 -32.43 -15.16
CA TYR A 172 11.00 -31.48 -16.27
C TYR A 172 10.02 -30.30 -16.08
N ILE A 173 8.76 -30.59 -15.70
CA ILE A 173 7.74 -29.53 -15.57
C ILE A 173 7.96 -28.68 -14.31
N HIS A 174 8.49 -29.24 -13.21
CA HIS A 174 8.84 -28.47 -12.03
C HIS A 174 10.04 -27.53 -12.28
N ILE A 175 11.06 -27.99 -13.03
CA ILE A 175 12.19 -27.13 -13.43
C ILE A 175 11.70 -25.99 -14.34
N PHE A 176 10.81 -26.27 -15.30
CA PHE A 176 10.23 -25.23 -16.14
C PHE A 176 9.41 -24.21 -15.32
N VAL A 177 8.56 -24.67 -14.40
CA VAL A 177 7.75 -23.79 -13.54
C VAL A 177 8.64 -22.91 -12.63
N PHE A 178 9.75 -23.45 -12.12
CA PHE A 178 10.72 -22.66 -11.37
C PHE A 178 11.42 -21.61 -12.26
N MET A 179 11.99 -22.01 -13.39
CA MET A 179 12.79 -21.12 -14.23
C MET A 179 11.93 -20.09 -15.01
N GLY A 180 10.81 -20.52 -15.60
CA GLY A 180 9.90 -19.66 -16.35
C GLY A 180 9.01 -18.81 -15.45
N CYS A 181 8.34 -19.42 -14.47
CA CYS A 181 7.29 -18.73 -13.71
C CYS A 181 7.83 -17.99 -12.47
N MET A 182 8.76 -18.58 -11.70
CA MET A 182 9.32 -17.91 -10.51
C MET A 182 10.43 -16.91 -10.86
N ILE A 183 11.28 -17.18 -11.86
CA ILE A 183 12.36 -16.28 -12.28
C ILE A 183 11.94 -15.44 -13.51
N GLY A 184 11.50 -16.08 -14.59
CA GLY A 184 11.18 -15.38 -15.84
C GLY A 184 10.07 -14.31 -15.72
N LEU A 185 8.95 -14.62 -15.06
CA LEU A 185 7.90 -13.61 -14.84
C LEU A 185 8.28 -12.54 -13.81
N THR A 186 9.09 -12.85 -12.79
CA THR A 186 9.51 -11.82 -11.82
C THR A 186 10.52 -10.85 -12.41
N LEU A 187 11.37 -11.28 -13.35
CA LEU A 187 12.17 -10.40 -14.21
C LEU A 187 11.28 -9.46 -15.05
N PHE A 188 10.17 -9.96 -15.60
CA PHE A 188 9.21 -9.14 -16.35
C PHE A 188 8.58 -8.05 -15.46
N VAL A 189 8.10 -8.43 -14.26
CA VAL A 189 7.58 -7.49 -13.25
C VAL A 189 8.62 -6.44 -12.91
N GLY A 190 9.86 -6.86 -12.64
CA GLY A 190 10.98 -5.98 -12.28
C GLY A 190 11.31 -4.95 -13.36
N VAL A 191 11.35 -5.35 -14.63
CA VAL A 191 11.60 -4.45 -15.77
C VAL A 191 10.48 -3.42 -15.96
N VAL A 192 9.21 -3.83 -15.81
CA VAL A 192 8.08 -2.88 -15.88
C VAL A 192 8.13 -1.85 -14.75
N ILE A 193 8.47 -2.27 -13.52
CA ILE A 193 8.64 -1.35 -12.37
C ILE A 193 9.85 -0.42 -12.58
N ALA A 194 10.97 -0.94 -13.07
CA ALA A 194 12.17 -0.14 -13.35
C ALA A 194 11.89 0.96 -14.37
N ASN A 195 11.29 0.62 -15.52
CA ASN A 195 10.94 1.60 -16.55
C ASN A 195 9.87 2.61 -16.08
N TYR A 196 8.91 2.19 -15.25
CA TYR A 196 7.97 3.13 -14.60
C TYR A 196 8.70 4.17 -13.74
N SER A 197 9.71 3.75 -12.97
CA SER A 197 10.53 4.66 -12.15
C SER A 197 11.45 5.58 -12.97
N GLU A 198 11.93 5.10 -14.13
CA GLU A 198 12.73 5.90 -15.08
C GLU A 198 11.87 6.98 -15.76
N ASN A 199 10.67 6.62 -16.24
CA ASN A 199 9.71 7.56 -16.82
C ASN A 199 9.29 8.67 -15.84
N LYS A 200 9.29 8.38 -14.53
CA LYS A 200 9.07 9.38 -13.47
C LYS A 200 10.30 10.18 -13.05
N GLY A 201 11.48 9.87 -13.57
CA GLY A 201 12.75 10.50 -13.16
C GLY A 201 13.19 10.14 -11.73
N THR A 202 12.57 9.14 -11.08
CA THR A 202 12.92 8.73 -9.71
C THR A 202 13.94 7.58 -9.67
N ALA A 203 14.24 6.95 -10.80
CA ALA A 203 15.25 5.91 -10.93
C ALA A 203 16.67 6.39 -10.57
N LEU A 204 17.06 7.58 -11.04
CA LEU A 204 18.40 8.16 -10.83
C LEU A 204 18.61 8.78 -9.43
N LEU A 205 17.55 8.88 -8.62
CA LEU A 205 17.63 9.45 -7.27
C LEU A 205 18.14 8.41 -6.27
N THR A 206 19.00 8.85 -5.35
CA THR A 206 19.41 8.02 -4.21
C THR A 206 18.20 7.63 -3.35
N VAL A 207 18.35 6.58 -2.53
CA VAL A 207 17.29 6.17 -1.59
C VAL A 207 16.92 7.31 -0.65
N ASP A 208 17.89 8.08 -0.17
CA ASP A 208 17.65 9.24 0.69
C ASP A 208 16.99 10.41 -0.04
N GLN A 209 17.37 10.70 -1.30
CA GLN A 209 16.68 11.69 -2.14
C GLN A 209 15.24 11.30 -2.44
N ARG A 210 14.97 10.00 -2.63
CA ARG A 210 13.60 9.47 -2.80
C ARG A 210 12.80 9.60 -1.49
N ARG A 211 13.39 9.26 -0.35
CA ARG A 211 12.81 9.45 1.01
C ARG A 211 12.52 10.92 1.30
N TRP A 212 13.41 11.83 0.91
CA TRP A 212 13.23 13.29 1.00
C TRP A 212 12.08 13.79 0.12
N CYS A 213 12.04 13.39 -1.15
CA CYS A 213 10.92 13.72 -2.05
C CYS A 213 9.57 13.22 -1.49
N ASP A 214 9.52 12.00 -0.95
CA ASP A 214 8.30 11.44 -0.35
C ASP A 214 7.97 12.07 1.01
N LEU A 215 8.96 12.55 1.78
CA LEU A 215 8.72 13.41 2.94
C LEU A 215 8.12 14.76 2.51
N LYS A 216 8.73 15.47 1.56
CA LYS A 216 8.26 16.78 1.05
C LYS A 216 6.83 16.69 0.51
N LYS A 217 6.47 15.59 -0.16
CA LYS A 217 5.06 15.28 -0.54
C LYS A 217 4.15 15.11 0.68
N ARG A 218 4.55 14.33 1.69
CA ARG A 218 3.79 14.15 2.95
C ARG A 218 3.59 15.45 3.71
N LEU A 219 4.62 16.29 3.84
CA LEU A 219 4.54 17.57 4.56
C LEU A 219 3.56 18.54 3.89
N LYS A 220 3.58 18.64 2.55
CA LYS A 220 2.60 19.45 1.79
C LYS A 220 1.14 18.96 1.96
N ILE A 221 0.94 17.68 2.28
CA ILE A 221 -0.38 17.09 2.59
C ILE A 221 -0.74 17.21 4.08
N ALA A 222 0.25 17.39 4.97
CA ALA A 222 0.02 17.67 6.37
C ALA A 222 -0.71 19.01 6.55
N GLN A 223 -1.50 19.10 7.62
CA GLN A 223 -2.30 20.27 7.99
C GLN A 223 -2.27 20.43 9.51
N PRO A 224 -2.56 21.62 10.06
CA PRO A 224 -2.79 21.78 11.49
C PRO A 224 -3.90 20.86 11.98
N LEU A 225 -3.86 20.50 13.26
CA LEU A 225 -4.83 19.56 13.83
C LEU A 225 -6.14 20.30 14.14
N HIS A 226 -7.22 20.03 13.41
CA HIS A 226 -8.53 20.60 13.72
C HIS A 226 -9.15 19.85 14.92
N LEU A 227 -8.71 20.24 16.12
CA LEU A 227 -9.23 19.83 17.42
C LEU A 227 -9.44 21.11 18.24
N PRO A 228 -10.67 21.40 18.72
CA PRO A 228 -10.91 22.58 19.53
C PRO A 228 -10.18 22.48 20.89
N PRO A 229 -9.80 23.62 21.50
CA PRO A 229 -9.18 23.65 22.81
C PRO A 229 -10.12 23.11 23.90
N ARG A 230 -9.54 22.73 25.05
CA ARG A 230 -10.30 22.30 26.23
C ARG A 230 -11.19 23.48 26.70
N PRO A 231 -12.48 23.25 27.02
CA PRO A 231 -13.41 24.34 27.28
C PRO A 231 -13.45 24.74 28.77
N ASP A 232 -12.83 25.86 29.12
CA ASP A 232 -12.69 26.30 30.53
C ASP A 232 -14.00 26.76 31.20
N SER A 233 -14.99 27.23 30.42
CA SER A 233 -16.19 27.88 30.95
C SER A 233 -17.19 26.97 31.68
N HIS A 234 -17.21 25.67 31.38
CA HIS A 234 -18.19 24.73 31.93
C HIS A 234 -17.52 23.43 32.36
N LYS A 235 -17.42 23.21 33.67
CA LYS A 235 -16.79 22.03 34.30
C LYS A 235 -17.32 20.70 33.73
N PHE A 236 -18.63 20.60 33.47
CA PHE A 236 -19.26 19.43 32.85
C PHE A 236 -18.77 19.15 31.42
N ARG A 237 -18.64 20.20 30.58
CA ARG A 237 -18.13 20.05 29.21
C ARG A 237 -16.64 19.72 29.19
N ALA A 238 -15.85 20.28 30.12
CA ALA A 238 -14.45 19.91 30.31
C ALA A 238 -14.31 18.43 30.71
N PHE A 239 -15.12 17.94 31.65
CA PHE A 239 -15.13 16.54 32.06
C PHE A 239 -15.45 15.57 30.91
N ILE A 240 -16.45 15.85 30.08
CA ILE A 240 -16.77 15.02 28.89
C ILE A 240 -15.66 15.13 27.83
N TYR A 241 -15.03 16.29 27.66
CA TYR A 241 -13.85 16.45 26.79
C TYR A 241 -12.68 15.57 27.26
N ASP A 242 -12.38 15.57 28.56
CA ASP A 242 -11.29 14.77 29.14
C ASP A 242 -11.56 13.27 29.01
N ILE A 243 -12.81 12.81 29.23
CA ILE A 243 -13.22 11.41 28.98
C ILE A 243 -13.05 11.04 27.50
N THR A 244 -13.64 11.82 26.58
CA THR A 244 -13.62 11.49 25.14
C THR A 244 -12.22 11.59 24.52
N GLN A 245 -11.30 12.36 25.12
CA GLN A 245 -9.90 12.41 24.71
C GLN A 245 -9.01 11.35 25.37
N ASN A 246 -9.46 10.66 26.41
CA ASN A 246 -8.67 9.62 27.07
C ASN A 246 -8.33 8.45 26.12
N ILE A 247 -7.10 7.93 26.20
CA ILE A 247 -6.65 6.78 25.40
C ILE A 247 -7.46 5.51 25.72
N TYR A 248 -7.91 5.33 26.96
CA TYR A 248 -8.73 4.19 27.36
C TYR A 248 -10.12 4.23 26.71
N PHE A 249 -10.78 5.39 26.66
CA PHE A 249 -12.05 5.56 25.94
C PHE A 249 -11.91 5.25 24.44
N LYS A 250 -10.85 5.76 23.81
CA LYS A 250 -10.54 5.51 22.40
C LYS A 250 -10.26 4.03 22.09
N ARG A 251 -9.63 3.30 23.03
CA ARG A 251 -9.43 1.84 22.95
C ARG A 251 -10.73 1.07 23.17
N PHE A 252 -11.52 1.43 24.19
CA PHE A 252 -12.82 0.82 24.47
C PHE A 252 -13.76 0.88 23.25
N ILE A 253 -13.90 2.06 22.63
CA ILE A 253 -14.74 2.24 21.43
C ILE A 253 -14.09 1.65 20.15
N ALA A 254 -12.85 1.18 20.20
CA ALA A 254 -12.27 0.33 19.15
C ALA A 254 -12.65 -1.15 19.36
N VAL A 255 -12.50 -1.65 20.59
CA VAL A 255 -12.92 -3.01 21.00
C VAL A 255 -14.42 -3.21 20.77
N LEU A 256 -15.25 -2.22 21.12
CA LEU A 256 -16.71 -2.28 20.92
C LEU A 256 -17.11 -2.43 19.44
N VAL A 257 -16.35 -1.85 18.51
CA VAL A 257 -16.57 -2.05 17.07
C VAL A 257 -16.23 -3.47 16.66
N LEU A 258 -15.10 -4.02 17.13
CA LEU A 258 -14.70 -5.40 16.84
C LEU A 258 -15.69 -6.42 17.41
N ALA A 259 -16.18 -6.19 18.63
CA ALA A 259 -17.23 -7.01 19.25
C ALA A 259 -18.52 -6.99 18.41
N ASN A 260 -19.00 -5.81 18.00
CA ASN A 260 -20.19 -5.71 17.14
C ASN A 260 -19.99 -6.42 15.79
N SER A 261 -18.79 -6.34 15.19
CA SER A 261 -18.48 -7.05 13.94
C SER A 261 -18.42 -8.57 14.09
N SER A 262 -18.08 -9.10 15.28
CA SER A 262 -18.12 -10.56 15.53
C SER A 262 -19.53 -11.16 15.51
N LEU A 263 -20.57 -10.34 15.65
CA LEU A 263 -21.97 -10.77 15.48
C LEU A 263 -22.32 -11.16 14.01
N LEU A 264 -21.43 -10.87 13.05
CA LEU A 264 -21.54 -11.33 11.65
C LEU A 264 -20.77 -12.63 11.36
N CYS A 265 -20.21 -13.30 12.37
CA CYS A 265 -19.61 -14.62 12.19
C CYS A 265 -20.64 -15.72 11.90
N VAL A 266 -21.93 -15.45 12.13
CA VAL A 266 -23.08 -16.29 11.74
C VAL A 266 -23.95 -15.50 10.75
N SER A 267 -24.56 -16.17 9.77
CA SER A 267 -25.40 -15.53 8.77
C SER A 267 -26.73 -15.05 9.36
N TRP A 268 -27.20 -13.86 8.97
CA TRP A 268 -28.45 -13.30 9.47
C TRP A 268 -29.63 -13.64 8.53
N LYS A 269 -30.10 -14.89 8.56
CA LYS A 269 -31.35 -15.32 7.89
C LYS A 269 -32.55 -15.20 8.82
N SER A 270 -33.70 -14.73 8.31
CA SER A 270 -34.93 -14.59 9.11
C SER A 270 -35.45 -15.90 9.71
N ASP A 271 -35.13 -17.05 9.12
CA ASP A 271 -35.64 -18.37 9.52
C ASP A 271 -34.82 -19.02 10.64
N GLU A 272 -33.63 -18.49 10.95
CA GLU A 272 -32.73 -19.03 11.97
C GLU A 272 -32.92 -18.33 13.32
N THR A 273 -33.31 -19.09 14.35
CA THR A 273 -33.61 -18.58 15.70
C THR A 273 -32.47 -17.83 16.38
N HIS A 274 -31.21 -18.12 15.99
CA HIS A 274 -30.02 -17.42 16.48
C HIS A 274 -29.91 -15.96 16.02
N THR A 275 -30.66 -15.54 15.00
CA THR A 275 -30.49 -14.18 14.42
C THR A 275 -31.16 -13.10 15.25
N VAL A 276 -32.29 -13.39 15.90
CA VAL A 276 -32.99 -12.44 16.81
C VAL A 276 -32.09 -11.97 17.97
N PRO A 277 -31.43 -12.84 18.75
CA PRO A 277 -30.52 -12.38 19.81
C PRO A 277 -29.25 -11.69 19.26
N LEU A 278 -28.71 -12.12 18.11
CA LEU A 278 -27.56 -11.46 17.46
C LEU A 278 -27.91 -10.03 16.99
N ALA A 279 -29.05 -9.85 16.32
CA ALA A 279 -29.54 -8.54 15.90
C ALA A 279 -29.88 -7.65 17.10
N THR A 280 -30.51 -8.19 18.14
CA THR A 280 -30.78 -7.46 19.40
C THR A 280 -29.49 -7.00 20.09
N CYS A 281 -28.45 -7.83 20.08
CA CYS A 281 -27.12 -7.47 20.61
C CYS A 281 -26.47 -6.33 19.79
N SER A 282 -26.56 -6.39 18.46
CA SER A 282 -26.10 -5.31 17.57
C SER A 282 -26.89 -4.00 17.77
N ALA A 283 -28.19 -4.08 18.05
CA ALA A 283 -29.01 -2.92 18.40
C ALA A 283 -28.53 -2.27 19.70
N ALA A 284 -28.20 -3.06 20.73
CA ALA A 284 -27.60 -2.57 21.97
C ALA A 284 -26.22 -1.90 21.74
N PHE A 285 -25.34 -2.51 20.93
CA PHE A 285 -24.08 -1.86 20.53
C PHE A 285 -24.30 -0.56 19.76
N THR A 286 -25.33 -0.49 18.91
CA THR A 286 -25.70 0.71 18.15
C THR A 286 -26.13 1.85 19.07
N LEU A 287 -26.89 1.56 20.14
CA LEU A 287 -27.22 2.56 21.18
C LEU A 287 -25.97 3.08 21.92
N LEU A 288 -25.00 2.20 22.23
CA LEU A 288 -23.72 2.61 22.83
C LEU A 288 -22.89 3.52 21.90
N PHE A 289 -22.91 3.29 20.58
CA PHE A 289 -22.27 4.20 19.62
C PHE A 289 -23.00 5.55 19.50
N THR A 290 -24.33 5.58 19.64
CA THR A 290 -25.10 6.82 19.70
C THR A 290 -24.72 7.67 20.92
N ILE A 291 -24.52 7.04 22.09
CA ILE A 291 -24.00 7.72 23.29
C ILE A 291 -22.60 8.32 23.03
N GLU A 292 -21.71 7.58 22.37
CA GLU A 292 -20.36 8.08 22.04
C GLU A 292 -20.39 9.33 21.13
N VAL A 293 -21.25 9.33 20.12
CA VAL A 293 -21.42 10.46 19.20
C VAL A 293 -22.03 11.67 19.92
N ILE A 294 -23.01 11.46 20.81
CA ILE A 294 -23.60 12.53 21.64
C ILE A 294 -22.53 13.14 22.57
N MET A 295 -21.74 12.31 23.27
CA MET A 295 -20.65 12.78 24.13
C MET A 295 -19.62 13.61 23.37
N LYS A 296 -19.18 13.15 22.19
CA LYS A 296 -18.28 13.91 21.30
C LYS A 296 -18.90 15.23 20.83
N ALA A 297 -20.19 15.26 20.50
CA ALA A 297 -20.88 16.46 20.02
C ALA A 297 -20.98 17.54 21.11
N ILE A 298 -21.23 17.13 22.36
CA ILE A 298 -21.21 18.00 23.54
C ILE A 298 -19.78 18.49 23.82
N ALA A 299 -18.78 17.61 23.81
CA ALA A 299 -17.39 17.94 24.08
C ALA A 299 -16.80 18.96 23.10
N PHE A 300 -16.98 18.75 21.80
CA PHE A 300 -16.32 19.56 20.76
C PHE A 300 -17.18 20.72 20.24
N THR A 301 -18.45 20.83 20.68
CA THR A 301 -19.50 21.69 20.10
C THR A 301 -19.84 21.26 18.66
N PRO A 302 -21.10 21.35 18.17
CA PRO A 302 -21.46 20.84 16.83
C PRO A 302 -20.59 21.38 15.68
N ARG A 303 -20.19 22.66 15.73
CA ARG A 303 -19.25 23.25 14.75
C ARG A 303 -17.87 22.58 14.76
N GLY A 304 -17.30 22.31 15.94
CA GLY A 304 -16.00 21.64 16.09
C GLY A 304 -16.08 20.15 15.74
N TYR A 305 -17.17 19.47 16.12
CA TYR A 305 -17.43 18.08 15.72
C TYR A 305 -17.44 17.94 14.19
N TRP A 306 -18.08 18.88 13.48
CA TRP A 306 -18.18 18.88 12.02
C TRP A 306 -16.86 19.20 11.30
N GLN A 307 -15.82 19.72 11.96
CA GLN A 307 -14.50 19.92 11.33
C GLN A 307 -13.84 18.58 10.96
N SER A 308 -14.01 17.54 11.78
CA SER A 308 -13.37 16.23 11.55
C SER A 308 -14.15 15.37 10.55
N ARG A 309 -13.53 15.06 9.40
CA ARG A 309 -14.11 14.16 8.38
C ARG A 309 -14.45 12.77 8.94
N ARG A 310 -13.67 12.26 9.90
CA ARG A 310 -13.95 10.98 10.58
C ARG A 310 -15.21 11.06 11.45
N ASN A 311 -15.41 12.17 12.15
CA ASN A 311 -16.58 12.39 13.01
C ASN A 311 -17.87 12.48 12.17
N ARG A 312 -17.80 13.06 10.95
CA ARG A 312 -18.93 13.04 10.00
C ARG A 312 -19.31 11.61 9.59
N TYR A 313 -18.32 10.74 9.34
CA TYR A 313 -18.56 9.35 8.98
C TYR A 313 -19.06 8.52 10.18
N ASP A 314 -18.48 8.70 11.38
CA ASP A 314 -19.01 8.13 12.62
C ASP A 314 -20.49 8.47 12.82
N LEU A 315 -20.85 9.76 12.65
CA LEU A 315 -22.21 10.27 12.78
C LEU A 315 -23.16 9.66 11.73
N LEU A 316 -22.75 9.63 10.46
CA LEU A 316 -23.54 9.03 9.37
C LEU A 316 -23.87 7.57 9.69
N VAL A 317 -22.88 6.77 10.10
CA VAL A 317 -23.09 5.36 10.43
C VAL A 317 -24.00 5.20 11.66
N THR A 318 -23.89 6.06 12.69
CA THR A 318 -24.83 6.02 13.82
C THR A 318 -26.26 6.45 13.44
N VAL A 319 -26.44 7.41 12.52
CA VAL A 319 -27.78 7.82 12.07
C VAL A 319 -28.47 6.70 11.29
N VAL A 320 -27.76 6.08 10.34
CA VAL A 320 -28.29 4.89 9.63
C VAL A 320 -28.52 3.72 10.60
N GLY A 321 -27.67 3.56 11.61
CA GLY A 321 -27.84 2.59 12.68
C GLY A 321 -29.09 2.83 13.54
N VAL A 322 -29.42 4.08 13.91
CA VAL A 322 -30.65 4.39 14.64
C VAL A 322 -31.90 4.15 13.78
N ILE A 323 -31.86 4.49 12.50
CA ILE A 323 -32.93 4.16 11.53
C ILE A 323 -33.10 2.65 11.40
N TRP A 324 -32.00 1.88 11.38
CA TRP A 324 -32.04 0.43 11.42
C TRP A 324 -32.67 -0.10 12.72
N VAL A 325 -32.25 0.37 13.91
CA VAL A 325 -32.82 -0.07 15.19
C VAL A 325 -34.33 0.18 15.25
N VAL A 326 -34.81 1.34 14.81
CA VAL A 326 -36.25 1.63 14.72
C VAL A 326 -36.96 0.68 13.76
N THR A 327 -36.43 0.47 12.55
CA THR A 327 -37.06 -0.45 11.59
C THR A 327 -36.98 -1.92 11.99
N HIS A 328 -35.96 -2.34 12.74
CA HIS A 328 -35.82 -3.70 13.25
C HIS A 328 -36.93 -4.02 14.25
N PHE A 329 -37.13 -3.18 15.27
CA PHE A 329 -38.18 -3.37 16.28
C PHE A 329 -39.60 -3.13 15.74
N MET A 330 -39.78 -2.41 14.63
CA MET A 330 -41.10 -2.12 14.05
C MET A 330 -41.54 -3.10 12.95
N LEU A 331 -40.60 -3.72 12.22
CA LEU A 331 -40.93 -4.50 11.01
C LEU A 331 -40.39 -5.93 11.02
N MET A 332 -39.32 -6.25 11.77
CA MET A 332 -38.64 -7.58 11.84
C MET A 332 -38.29 -8.26 10.48
N ASN A 333 -38.44 -7.55 9.35
CA ASN A 333 -38.33 -8.10 8.00
C ASN A 333 -36.87 -8.38 7.57
N ASN A 334 -36.69 -9.30 6.60
CA ASN A 334 -35.40 -9.63 6.00
C ASN A 334 -34.66 -8.38 5.42
N THR A 335 -35.41 -7.40 4.91
CA THR A 335 -34.87 -6.09 4.48
C THR A 335 -34.26 -5.29 5.64
N SER A 336 -34.82 -5.37 6.85
CA SER A 336 -34.23 -4.77 8.05
C SER A 336 -32.95 -5.49 8.47
N ASN A 337 -32.93 -6.83 8.41
CA ASN A 337 -31.71 -7.61 8.66
C ASN A 337 -30.59 -7.25 7.65
N SER A 338 -30.96 -7.01 6.39
CA SER A 338 -30.04 -6.57 5.33
C SER A 338 -29.46 -5.17 5.57
N ILE A 339 -30.27 -4.22 6.06
CA ILE A 339 -29.77 -2.91 6.51
C ILE A 339 -28.88 -3.10 7.75
N GLY A 340 -29.25 -4.01 8.66
CA GLY A 340 -28.53 -4.29 9.90
C GLY A 340 -27.09 -4.76 9.69
N TYR A 341 -26.87 -5.85 8.94
CA TYR A 341 -25.50 -6.29 8.66
C TYR A 341 -24.72 -5.25 7.86
N THR A 342 -25.39 -4.47 6.99
CA THR A 342 -24.76 -3.36 6.25
C THR A 342 -24.28 -2.24 7.19
N VAL A 343 -25.07 -1.88 8.21
CA VAL A 343 -24.65 -0.93 9.26
C VAL A 343 -23.45 -1.48 10.04
N VAL A 344 -23.44 -2.77 10.41
CA VAL A 344 -22.32 -3.38 11.14
C VAL A 344 -21.05 -3.41 10.29
N ILE A 345 -21.15 -3.66 8.98
CA ILE A 345 -20.02 -3.58 8.02
C ILE A 345 -19.50 -2.14 7.90
N LEU A 346 -20.38 -1.14 7.75
CA LEU A 346 -19.97 0.28 7.71
C LEU A 346 -19.33 0.71 9.04
N ARG A 347 -19.84 0.20 10.18
CA ARG A 347 -19.27 0.43 11.52
C ARG A 347 -17.89 -0.22 11.65
N PHE A 348 -17.66 -1.40 11.08
CA PHE A 348 -16.34 -2.06 11.01
C PHE A 348 -15.31 -1.17 10.32
N PHE A 349 -15.61 -0.65 9.12
CA PHE A 349 -14.69 0.22 8.34
C PHE A 349 -14.22 1.47 9.10
N THR A 350 -14.92 1.90 10.16
CA THR A 350 -14.45 3.00 11.02
C THR A 350 -13.16 2.67 11.80
N ILE A 351 -12.84 1.38 12.03
CA ILE A 351 -11.61 0.93 12.72
C ILE A 351 -10.35 1.44 12.00
N THR A 352 -10.40 1.48 10.68
CA THR A 352 -9.34 1.93 9.77
C THR A 352 -9.01 3.41 9.96
N GLY A 353 -9.97 4.21 10.43
CA GLY A 353 -9.76 5.61 10.81
C GLY A 353 -9.22 5.81 12.24
N LYS A 354 -9.19 4.75 13.07
CA LYS A 354 -8.78 4.79 14.49
C LYS A 354 -7.30 4.42 14.68
N HIS A 355 -6.79 3.38 14.02
CA HIS A 355 -5.38 2.98 14.12
C HIS A 355 -4.47 3.75 13.16
N ALA A 356 -3.25 4.08 13.58
CA ALA A 356 -2.34 4.93 12.78
C ALA A 356 -1.86 4.23 11.50
N THR A 357 -1.36 2.99 11.60
CA THR A 357 -0.84 2.25 10.43
C THR A 357 -1.97 1.82 9.49
N LEU A 358 -3.14 1.41 10.00
CA LEU A 358 -4.29 1.06 9.14
C LEU A 358 -4.81 2.29 8.37
N LYS A 359 -4.80 3.47 9.00
CA LYS A 359 -5.11 4.73 8.31
C LYS A 359 -4.10 5.03 7.20
N MET A 360 -2.80 4.80 7.44
CA MET A 360 -1.76 4.96 6.41
C MET A 360 -1.99 3.98 5.25
N LEU A 361 -2.12 2.68 5.53
CA LEU A 361 -2.30 1.63 4.52
C LEU A 361 -3.60 1.82 3.71
N MET A 362 -4.71 2.21 4.35
CA MET A 362 -5.92 2.54 3.60
C MET A 362 -5.75 3.80 2.74
N LEU A 363 -4.96 4.78 3.20
CA LEU A 363 -4.62 5.96 2.40
C LEU A 363 -3.69 5.60 1.23
N THR A 364 -2.73 4.68 1.39
CA THR A 364 -1.90 4.18 0.27
C THR A 364 -2.81 3.55 -0.78
N VAL A 365 -3.72 2.65 -0.40
CA VAL A 365 -4.63 1.95 -1.30
C VAL A 365 -5.60 2.92 -2.00
N VAL A 366 -6.32 3.76 -1.27
CA VAL A 366 -7.32 4.68 -1.85
C VAL A 366 -6.67 5.71 -2.78
N VAL A 367 -5.50 6.24 -2.44
CA VAL A 367 -4.78 7.18 -3.32
C VAL A 367 -4.10 6.45 -4.48
N SER A 368 -3.70 5.18 -4.32
CA SER A 368 -3.24 4.34 -5.43
C SER A 368 -4.34 4.14 -6.46
N VAL A 369 -5.55 3.75 -6.04
CA VAL A 369 -6.71 3.57 -6.94
C VAL A 369 -7.07 4.89 -7.63
N TYR A 370 -7.09 6.00 -6.89
CA TYR A 370 -7.35 7.33 -7.48
C TYR A 370 -6.30 7.74 -8.53
N LYS A 371 -5.00 7.57 -8.24
CA LYS A 371 -3.93 7.86 -9.22
C LYS A 371 -3.93 6.88 -10.40
N SER A 372 -4.29 5.62 -10.16
CA SER A 372 -4.38 4.57 -11.18
C SER A 372 -5.66 4.66 -12.02
N PHE A 373 -6.59 5.58 -11.73
CA PHE A 373 -7.89 5.67 -12.41
C PHE A 373 -7.77 5.64 -13.94
N PHE A 374 -6.81 6.38 -14.52
CA PHE A 374 -6.62 6.37 -15.97
C PHE A 374 -6.06 5.05 -16.51
N ILE A 375 -5.26 4.32 -15.75
CA ILE A 375 -4.76 2.97 -16.12
C ILE A 375 -5.85 1.92 -15.96
N ILE A 376 -6.64 1.97 -14.89
CA ILE A 376 -7.79 1.09 -14.66
C ILE A 376 -8.84 1.29 -15.75
N MET A 377 -9.13 2.54 -16.13
CA MET A 377 -10.03 2.85 -17.24
C MET A 377 -9.43 2.46 -18.61
N GLY A 378 -8.11 2.58 -18.80
CA GLY A 378 -7.42 2.03 -19.97
C GLY A 378 -7.54 0.50 -20.07
N MET A 379 -7.34 -0.21 -18.95
CA MET A 379 -7.57 -1.65 -18.85
C MET A 379 -9.02 -2.02 -19.16
N PHE A 380 -9.99 -1.28 -18.63
CA PHE A 380 -11.42 -1.48 -18.93
C PHE A 380 -11.73 -1.24 -20.42
N LEU A 381 -11.13 -0.24 -21.06
CA LEU A 381 -11.30 0.01 -22.50
C LEU A 381 -10.69 -1.11 -23.37
N LEU A 382 -9.59 -1.71 -22.94
CA LEU A 382 -9.04 -2.91 -23.57
C LEU A 382 -9.98 -4.11 -23.36
N ILE A 383 -10.44 -4.37 -22.13
CA ILE A 383 -11.42 -5.43 -21.83
C ILE A 383 -12.71 -5.24 -22.67
N LEU A 384 -13.19 -4.01 -22.85
CA LEU A 384 -14.35 -3.71 -23.69
C LEU A 384 -14.08 -4.00 -25.18
N PHE A 385 -12.92 -3.62 -25.71
CA PHE A 385 -12.51 -3.94 -27.09
C PHE A 385 -12.43 -5.46 -27.31
N TYR A 386 -11.79 -6.19 -26.40
CA TYR A 386 -11.72 -7.65 -26.48
C TYR A 386 -13.10 -8.28 -26.27
N ALA A 387 -13.95 -7.80 -25.36
CA ALA A 387 -15.30 -8.35 -25.14
C ALA A 387 -16.15 -8.24 -26.41
N LEU A 388 -16.19 -7.06 -27.03
CA LEU A 388 -16.90 -6.84 -28.30
C LEU A 388 -16.33 -7.70 -29.44
N THR A 389 -15.02 -7.97 -29.44
CA THR A 389 -14.37 -8.88 -30.40
C THR A 389 -14.70 -10.35 -30.11
N GLY A 390 -14.80 -10.74 -28.84
CA GLY A 390 -15.15 -12.09 -28.39
C GLY A 390 -16.61 -12.44 -28.68
N VAL A 391 -17.53 -11.49 -28.54
CA VAL A 391 -18.93 -11.65 -28.97
C VAL A 391 -19.02 -11.98 -30.47
N LEU A 392 -18.22 -11.32 -31.31
CA LEU A 392 -18.20 -11.55 -32.76
C LEU A 392 -17.47 -12.82 -33.20
N LEU A 393 -16.57 -13.37 -32.37
CA LEU A 393 -15.78 -14.58 -32.69
C LEU A 393 -16.33 -15.85 -32.04
N PHE A 394 -16.93 -15.73 -30.85
CA PHE A 394 -17.24 -16.85 -29.96
C PHE A 394 -18.65 -16.78 -29.36
N GLY A 395 -19.50 -15.84 -29.78
CA GLY A 395 -20.82 -15.60 -29.18
C GLY A 395 -21.76 -16.80 -29.22
N THR A 396 -21.67 -17.62 -30.28
CA THR A 396 -22.50 -18.82 -30.49
C THR A 396 -21.77 -20.14 -30.25
N VAL A 397 -20.52 -20.11 -29.77
CA VAL A 397 -19.72 -21.32 -29.58
C VAL A 397 -20.38 -22.30 -28.61
N LYS A 398 -20.42 -23.56 -29.03
CA LYS A 398 -20.95 -24.70 -28.27
C LYS A 398 -20.40 -24.73 -26.84
N PHE A 399 -21.26 -24.99 -25.86
CA PHE A 399 -20.84 -25.13 -24.46
C PHE A 399 -19.85 -26.30 -24.29
N GLY A 400 -18.88 -26.10 -23.38
CA GLY A 400 -17.68 -26.93 -23.25
C GLY A 400 -17.34 -27.27 -21.79
N GLU A 401 -16.06 -27.29 -21.43
CA GLU A 401 -15.61 -27.57 -20.06
C GLU A 401 -15.78 -26.34 -19.13
N ASN A 402 -15.66 -25.13 -19.69
CA ASN A 402 -15.74 -23.88 -18.95
C ASN A 402 -16.61 -22.80 -19.62
N ILE A 403 -16.95 -22.94 -20.90
CA ILE A 403 -18.02 -22.14 -21.54
C ILE A 403 -19.37 -22.79 -21.26
N GLY A 404 -20.34 -22.01 -20.76
CA GLY A 404 -21.69 -22.47 -20.41
C GLY A 404 -22.67 -21.33 -20.08
N ARG A 405 -23.83 -21.66 -19.52
CA ARG A 405 -24.94 -20.70 -19.27
C ARG A 405 -24.51 -19.42 -18.50
N GLN A 406 -23.59 -19.52 -17.55
CA GLN A 406 -23.12 -18.38 -16.74
C GLN A 406 -21.83 -17.72 -17.28
N ALA A 407 -21.09 -18.39 -18.16
CA ALA A 407 -19.76 -17.97 -18.61
C ALA A 407 -19.65 -18.18 -20.13
N ASN A 408 -19.90 -17.13 -20.90
CA ASN A 408 -19.97 -17.16 -22.36
C ASN A 408 -19.75 -15.77 -22.97
N PHE A 409 -19.67 -15.71 -24.30
CA PHE A 409 -19.55 -14.49 -25.07
C PHE A 409 -20.85 -14.07 -25.78
N GLN A 410 -22.02 -14.58 -25.38
CA GLN A 410 -23.31 -14.29 -26.05
C GLN A 410 -23.66 -12.79 -26.01
N THR A 411 -23.24 -12.08 -24.97
CA THR A 411 -23.53 -10.66 -24.77
C THR A 411 -22.26 -9.89 -24.39
N ALA A 412 -22.23 -8.57 -24.62
CA ALA A 412 -21.08 -7.77 -24.19
C ALA A 412 -20.88 -7.79 -22.66
N PRO A 413 -21.91 -7.72 -21.79
CA PRO A 413 -21.74 -7.89 -20.35
C PRO A 413 -21.19 -9.26 -19.94
N SER A 414 -21.70 -10.37 -20.50
CA SER A 414 -21.17 -11.71 -20.20
C SER A 414 -19.72 -11.86 -20.70
N GLY A 415 -19.39 -11.32 -21.87
CA GLY A 415 -18.02 -11.25 -22.38
C GLY A 415 -17.07 -10.42 -21.50
N ILE A 416 -17.52 -9.28 -20.94
CA ILE A 416 -16.73 -8.47 -20.00
C ILE A 416 -16.48 -9.25 -18.69
N ALA A 417 -17.50 -9.90 -18.13
CA ALA A 417 -17.35 -10.73 -16.93
C ALA A 417 -16.42 -11.94 -17.18
N MET A 418 -16.56 -12.58 -18.35
CA MET A 418 -15.70 -13.69 -18.78
C MET A 418 -14.23 -13.26 -18.91
N LEU A 419 -13.97 -12.10 -19.51
CA LEU A 419 -12.61 -11.54 -19.59
C LEU A 419 -12.07 -11.10 -18.23
N PHE A 420 -12.90 -10.59 -17.33
CA PHE A 420 -12.47 -10.27 -15.95
C PHE A 420 -12.03 -11.53 -15.18
N ARG A 421 -12.78 -12.64 -15.32
CA ARG A 421 -12.41 -13.99 -14.83
C ARG A 421 -11.09 -14.50 -15.45
N ILE A 422 -10.78 -14.12 -16.69
CA ILE A 422 -9.50 -14.44 -17.34
C ILE A 422 -8.35 -13.57 -16.80
N VAL A 423 -8.59 -12.31 -16.43
CA VAL A 423 -7.57 -11.43 -15.80
C VAL A 423 -7.23 -11.88 -14.38
N THR A 424 -8.19 -12.44 -13.62
CA THR A 424 -7.88 -13.16 -12.37
C THR A 424 -7.24 -14.54 -12.60
N GLY A 425 -7.09 -14.95 -13.87
CA GLY A 425 -6.40 -16.15 -14.30
C GLY A 425 -7.19 -17.44 -14.08
N GLU A 426 -8.51 -17.43 -14.01
CA GLU A 426 -9.28 -18.65 -13.74
C GLU A 426 -9.52 -19.47 -15.02
N ASP A 427 -8.80 -20.60 -15.17
CA ASP A 427 -8.98 -21.59 -16.24
C ASP A 427 -9.00 -21.04 -17.69
N TRP A 428 -8.35 -19.88 -17.92
CA TRP A 428 -8.37 -19.15 -19.21
C TRP A 428 -7.97 -20.01 -20.41
N ASN A 429 -7.01 -20.92 -20.23
CA ASN A 429 -6.55 -21.82 -21.26
C ASN A 429 -7.62 -22.85 -21.65
N LYS A 430 -8.42 -23.32 -20.69
CA LYS A 430 -9.54 -24.24 -20.97
C LYS A 430 -10.63 -23.54 -21.79
N ILE A 431 -10.89 -22.27 -21.50
CA ILE A 431 -11.82 -21.42 -22.27
C ILE A 431 -11.29 -21.17 -23.69
N MET A 432 -9.99 -20.95 -23.86
CA MET A 432 -9.33 -20.88 -25.17
C MET A 432 -9.52 -22.19 -25.96
N HIS A 433 -9.35 -23.36 -25.32
CA HIS A 433 -9.56 -24.70 -25.93
C HIS A 433 -11.03 -25.06 -26.18
N ASP A 434 -11.98 -24.42 -25.50
CA ASP A 434 -13.40 -24.46 -25.86
C ASP A 434 -13.66 -23.57 -27.10
N CYS A 435 -13.09 -22.37 -27.17
CA CYS A 435 -13.17 -21.49 -28.34
C CYS A 435 -12.41 -21.98 -29.59
N MET A 436 -11.57 -23.01 -29.47
CA MET A 436 -10.86 -23.67 -30.58
C MET A 436 -11.65 -24.82 -31.23
N LEU A 437 -12.90 -25.06 -30.82
CA LEU A 437 -13.70 -26.19 -31.29
C LEU A 437 -13.94 -26.18 -32.81
N SER A 438 -13.66 -27.31 -33.46
CA SER A 438 -13.78 -27.52 -34.91
C SER A 438 -14.59 -28.78 -35.25
N PRO A 439 -15.07 -28.94 -36.50
CA PRO A 439 -15.70 -30.18 -36.94
C PRO A 439 -14.76 -31.39 -36.71
N PRO A 440 -15.29 -32.58 -36.34
CA PRO A 440 -16.71 -32.95 -36.30
C PRO A 440 -17.44 -32.62 -34.98
N TYR A 441 -16.83 -31.89 -34.04
CA TYR A 441 -17.43 -31.64 -32.72
C TYR A 441 -18.50 -30.53 -32.71
N CYS A 442 -18.62 -29.82 -33.83
CA CYS A 442 -19.54 -28.71 -34.05
C CYS A 442 -20.08 -28.75 -35.50
N THR A 443 -21.21 -28.07 -35.70
CA THR A 443 -21.94 -27.87 -36.95
C THR A 443 -21.62 -26.49 -37.54
N PRO A 444 -20.98 -26.42 -38.73
CA PRO A 444 -20.79 -25.15 -39.43
C PRO A 444 -22.10 -24.67 -40.06
N GLY A 445 -22.32 -23.34 -40.07
CA GLY A 445 -23.44 -22.66 -40.72
C GLY A 445 -22.95 -21.63 -41.74
N GLU A 446 -23.87 -21.07 -42.55
CA GLU A 446 -23.49 -20.07 -43.58
C GLU A 446 -22.99 -18.77 -42.96
N ASN A 447 -23.63 -18.29 -41.89
CA ASN A 447 -23.24 -17.07 -41.17
C ASN A 447 -22.58 -17.38 -39.82
N TYR A 448 -21.76 -16.44 -39.31
CA TYR A 448 -21.04 -16.64 -38.04
C TYR A 448 -21.96 -16.79 -36.82
N TRP A 449 -23.25 -16.43 -36.91
CA TRP A 449 -24.27 -16.60 -35.87
C TRP A 449 -25.11 -17.88 -36.01
N GLU A 450 -24.97 -18.63 -37.11
CA GLU A 450 -25.64 -19.93 -37.33
C GLU A 450 -24.74 -21.12 -36.97
N THR A 451 -23.43 -20.89 -36.84
CA THR A 451 -22.43 -21.89 -36.47
C THR A 451 -22.24 -21.98 -34.95
N ASP A 452 -22.16 -23.20 -34.41
CA ASP A 452 -21.68 -23.46 -33.03
C ASP A 452 -20.17 -23.77 -32.98
N CYS A 453 -19.49 -23.84 -34.13
CA CYS A 453 -18.04 -23.95 -34.23
C CYS A 453 -17.31 -22.67 -33.77
N GLY A 454 -16.12 -22.87 -33.19
CA GLY A 454 -15.20 -21.80 -32.84
C GLY A 454 -14.24 -21.44 -33.98
N ASN A 455 -13.14 -20.77 -33.61
CA ASN A 455 -12.10 -20.35 -34.53
C ASN A 455 -10.73 -20.63 -33.90
N PHE A 456 -10.03 -21.65 -34.39
CA PHE A 456 -8.74 -22.11 -33.86
C PHE A 456 -7.70 -20.98 -33.78
N THR A 457 -7.36 -20.39 -34.93
CA THR A 457 -6.35 -19.32 -35.03
C THR A 457 -6.83 -18.03 -34.35
N GLY A 458 -8.13 -17.71 -34.46
CA GLY A 458 -8.74 -16.57 -33.79
C GLY A 458 -8.66 -16.67 -32.28
N SER A 459 -8.97 -17.84 -31.71
CA SER A 459 -8.87 -18.11 -30.26
C SER A 459 -7.43 -17.98 -29.76
N LEU A 460 -6.47 -18.65 -30.42
CA LEU A 460 -5.06 -18.56 -30.05
C LEU A 460 -4.55 -17.12 -30.02
N ILE A 461 -4.78 -16.35 -31.08
CA ILE A 461 -4.37 -14.93 -31.14
C ILE A 461 -5.10 -14.12 -30.06
N TYR A 462 -6.42 -14.29 -29.93
CA TYR A 462 -7.26 -13.52 -28.99
C TYR A 462 -6.84 -13.72 -27.54
N PHE A 463 -6.83 -14.97 -27.04
CA PHE A 463 -6.56 -15.24 -25.62
C PHE A 463 -5.09 -15.02 -25.26
N CYS A 464 -4.14 -15.40 -26.12
CA CYS A 464 -2.72 -15.20 -25.83
C CYS A 464 -2.35 -13.69 -25.82
N SER A 465 -2.83 -12.91 -26.80
CA SER A 465 -2.56 -11.46 -26.82
C SER A 465 -3.27 -10.72 -25.67
N PHE A 466 -4.52 -11.09 -25.35
CA PHE A 466 -5.23 -10.57 -24.18
C PHE A 466 -4.44 -10.81 -22.88
N TYR A 467 -3.99 -12.05 -22.66
CA TYR A 467 -3.30 -12.44 -21.43
C TYR A 467 -1.94 -11.76 -21.27
N VAL A 468 -1.13 -11.67 -22.33
CA VAL A 468 0.15 -10.93 -22.29
C VAL A 468 -0.08 -9.44 -22.06
N ILE A 469 -1.01 -8.82 -22.78
CA ILE A 469 -1.23 -7.37 -22.70
C ILE A 469 -1.82 -6.97 -21.34
N ILE A 470 -2.81 -7.69 -20.82
CA ILE A 470 -3.43 -7.30 -19.54
C ILE A 470 -2.68 -7.87 -18.34
N THR A 471 -2.46 -9.18 -18.28
CA THR A 471 -1.90 -9.84 -17.08
C THR A 471 -0.42 -9.55 -16.88
N TYR A 472 0.40 -9.57 -17.95
CA TYR A 472 1.84 -9.32 -17.83
C TYR A 472 2.21 -7.84 -17.97
N ILE A 473 1.61 -7.09 -18.90
CA ILE A 473 1.96 -5.67 -19.11
C ILE A 473 1.15 -4.73 -18.19
N VAL A 474 -0.17 -4.63 -18.38
CA VAL A 474 -0.98 -3.57 -17.74
C VAL A 474 -1.12 -3.76 -16.22
N LEU A 475 -1.30 -4.99 -15.74
CA LEU A 475 -1.44 -5.27 -14.30
C LEU A 475 -0.16 -4.90 -13.51
N ASN A 476 1.02 -5.09 -14.11
CA ASN A 476 2.30 -4.77 -13.48
C ASN A 476 2.57 -3.26 -13.38
N LEU A 477 1.96 -2.42 -14.23
CA LEU A 477 1.94 -0.97 -14.03
C LEU A 477 1.16 -0.58 -12.76
N LEU A 478 0.07 -1.29 -12.45
CA LEU A 478 -0.72 -1.06 -11.23
C LEU A 478 0.08 -1.50 -9.98
N VAL A 479 0.86 -2.58 -10.05
CA VAL A 479 1.81 -2.96 -9.00
C VAL A 479 2.86 -1.86 -8.77
N ALA A 480 3.45 -1.31 -9.84
CA ALA A 480 4.43 -0.21 -9.74
C ALA A 480 3.85 1.04 -9.04
N ILE A 481 2.60 1.40 -9.33
CA ILE A 481 1.91 2.53 -8.72
C ILE A 481 1.56 2.27 -7.25
N ILE A 482 1.17 1.05 -6.89
CA ILE A 482 0.94 0.68 -5.49
C ILE A 482 2.25 0.78 -4.69
N MET A 483 3.37 0.30 -5.22
CA MET A 483 4.68 0.39 -4.58
C MET A 483 5.12 1.84 -4.29
N GLU A 484 4.95 2.77 -5.25
CA GLU A 484 5.26 4.19 -5.03
C GLU A 484 4.34 4.84 -3.99
N ASN A 485 3.04 4.55 -4.02
CA ASN A 485 2.12 5.11 -3.04
C ASN A 485 2.30 4.49 -1.65
N PHE A 486 2.79 3.26 -1.59
CA PHE A 486 3.26 2.63 -0.36
C PHE A 486 4.45 3.42 0.22
N SER A 487 5.53 3.66 -0.53
CA SER A 487 6.67 4.46 -0.03
C SER A 487 6.30 5.90 0.34
N LEU A 488 5.32 6.49 -0.35
CA LEU A 488 4.89 7.86 -0.12
C LEU A 488 4.09 8.03 1.17
N PHE A 489 3.18 7.09 1.52
CA PHE A 489 2.27 7.25 2.67
C PHE A 489 2.58 6.32 3.86
N TYR A 490 3.21 5.18 3.64
CA TYR A 490 3.69 4.29 4.69
C TYR A 490 5.19 4.54 4.91
N SER A 491 5.57 4.78 6.16
CA SER A 491 6.97 4.91 6.57
C SER A 491 7.16 4.21 7.90
N ASN A 492 8.05 3.21 7.92
CA ASN A 492 8.54 2.62 9.16
C ASN A 492 9.29 3.70 9.97
N GLU A 493 9.23 3.65 11.30
CA GLU A 493 9.80 4.73 12.14
C GLU A 493 11.34 4.77 12.07
N GLU A 494 11.97 3.63 11.82
CA GLU A 494 13.42 3.47 11.65
C GLU A 494 13.92 4.04 10.31
N ASP A 495 13.11 3.98 9.25
CA ASP A 495 13.43 4.53 7.91
C ASP A 495 13.05 6.00 7.74
N ALA A 496 12.36 6.58 8.73
CA ALA A 496 11.74 7.90 8.62
C ALA A 496 12.67 9.04 9.04
N LEU A 497 13.18 9.76 8.03
CA LEU A 497 13.82 11.09 8.17
C LEU A 497 13.07 12.00 9.16
N LEU A 498 11.73 11.97 9.10
CA LEU A 498 10.83 12.55 10.08
C LEU A 498 9.65 11.58 10.27
N SER A 499 9.40 11.09 11.49
CA SER A 499 8.31 10.13 11.75
C SER A 499 6.94 10.81 11.71
N TYR A 500 5.90 10.00 11.48
CA TYR A 500 4.52 10.40 11.78
C TYR A 500 4.35 10.82 13.25
N ALA A 501 5.07 10.21 14.19
CA ALA A 501 5.08 10.63 15.59
C ALA A 501 5.62 12.06 15.76
N ASP A 502 6.66 12.43 15.03
CA ASP A 502 7.29 13.76 15.10
C ASP A 502 6.37 14.84 14.51
N ILE A 503 5.79 14.58 13.33
CA ILE A 503 4.76 15.43 12.71
C ILE A 503 3.56 15.57 13.65
N ARG A 504 3.17 14.48 14.33
CA ARG A 504 2.05 14.48 15.26
C ARG A 504 2.33 15.28 16.52
N ASN A 505 3.57 15.26 17.02
CA ASN A 505 4.01 16.08 18.13
C ASN A 505 3.97 17.57 17.75
N PHE A 506 4.57 17.94 16.60
CA PHE A 506 4.51 19.29 16.04
C PHE A 506 3.06 19.81 15.88
N GLN A 507 2.14 18.98 15.36
CA GLN A 507 0.71 19.32 15.28
C GLN A 507 0.08 19.64 16.65
N ASN A 508 0.41 18.86 17.68
CA ASN A 508 -0.11 19.09 19.03
C ASN A 508 0.47 20.38 19.63
N THR A 509 1.78 20.62 19.45
CA THR A 509 2.47 21.84 19.92
C THR A 509 1.95 23.09 19.20
N TRP A 510 1.74 23.04 17.87
CA TRP A 510 1.16 24.14 17.08
C TRP A 510 -0.20 24.57 17.64
N ASN A 511 -1.09 23.61 17.91
CA ASN A 511 -2.43 23.85 18.45
C ASN A 511 -2.44 24.56 19.82
N ILE A 512 -1.38 24.43 20.63
CA ILE A 512 -1.27 25.12 21.92
C ILE A 512 -0.91 26.61 21.72
N VAL A 513 -0.26 26.95 20.59
CA VAL A 513 0.18 28.32 20.25
C VAL A 513 -0.84 29.07 19.39
N ASP A 514 -1.47 28.38 18.44
CA ASP A 514 -2.54 28.87 17.55
C ASP A 514 -3.94 28.60 18.15
N ILE A 515 -4.24 29.31 19.24
CA ILE A 515 -5.51 29.24 19.99
C ILE A 515 -6.73 29.51 19.08
N GLN A 516 -6.56 30.29 18.00
CA GLN A 516 -7.63 30.70 17.10
C GLN A 516 -7.76 29.82 15.84
N GLN A 517 -6.94 28.77 15.69
CA GLN A 517 -6.91 27.88 14.53
C GLN A 517 -6.76 28.62 13.18
N ARG A 518 -5.95 29.70 13.14
CA ARG A 518 -5.73 30.49 11.91
C ARG A 518 -4.82 29.78 10.89
N GLY A 519 -3.99 28.82 11.32
CA GLY A 519 -2.92 28.25 10.50
C GLY A 519 -1.71 29.17 10.30
N LEU A 520 -1.71 30.30 11.00
CA LEU A 520 -0.74 31.40 10.98
C LEU A 520 -0.36 31.77 12.41
N ILE A 521 0.91 32.05 12.68
CA ILE A 521 1.37 32.61 13.95
C ILE A 521 2.33 33.80 13.74
N PRO A 522 2.28 34.85 14.57
CA PRO A 522 3.28 35.91 14.54
C PRO A 522 4.68 35.37 14.84
N VAL A 523 5.73 35.92 14.20
CA VAL A 523 7.14 35.53 14.40
C VAL A 523 7.54 35.49 15.88
N GLY A 524 7.03 36.43 16.69
CA GLY A 524 7.25 36.47 18.14
C GLY A 524 6.81 35.18 18.87
N ARG A 525 5.80 34.46 18.37
CA ARG A 525 5.31 33.19 18.93
C ARG A 525 6.13 31.97 18.48
N VAL A 526 6.86 32.04 17.36
CA VAL A 526 7.79 30.96 16.94
C VAL A 526 8.81 30.65 18.03
N LYS A 527 9.34 31.70 18.67
CA LYS A 527 10.29 31.63 19.80
C LYS A 527 9.71 30.92 21.03
N PHE A 528 8.38 30.85 21.17
CA PHE A 528 7.69 30.06 22.19
C PHE A 528 7.39 28.64 21.69
N LEU A 529 6.93 28.47 20.45
CA LEU A 529 6.66 27.17 19.83
C LEU A 529 7.88 26.25 19.87
N LEU A 530 9.06 26.76 19.47
CA LEU A 530 10.31 25.97 19.45
C LEU A 530 10.74 25.46 20.83
N ARG A 531 10.41 26.19 21.92
CA ARG A 531 10.67 25.76 23.31
C ARG A 531 9.65 24.75 23.83
N LEU A 532 8.56 24.52 23.10
CA LEU A 532 7.46 23.63 23.45
C LEU A 532 7.46 22.34 22.60
N LEU A 533 8.42 22.19 21.68
CA LEU A 533 8.75 20.93 21.01
C LEU A 533 9.51 20.01 21.98
N LYS A 534 9.35 18.69 21.80
CA LYS A 534 9.93 17.65 22.67
C LYS A 534 10.37 16.42 21.89
N GLY A 535 11.23 15.58 22.47
CA GLY A 535 11.72 14.35 21.82
C GLY A 535 12.64 14.64 20.63
N ARG A 536 12.44 13.96 19.48
CA ARG A 536 13.29 14.14 18.26
C ARG A 536 13.24 15.54 17.63
N LEU A 537 12.42 16.45 18.15
CA LEU A 537 12.31 17.84 17.70
C LEU A 537 12.60 18.85 18.82
N GLU A 538 13.13 18.40 19.96
CA GLU A 538 13.46 19.24 21.11
C GLU A 538 14.67 20.13 20.82
N VAL A 539 14.53 21.45 21.02
CA VAL A 539 15.62 22.42 20.86
C VAL A 539 15.98 22.99 22.22
N ASP A 540 16.85 22.29 22.93
CA ASP A 540 17.40 22.73 24.22
C ASP A 540 18.08 24.11 24.06
N PRO A 541 17.55 25.19 24.68
CA PRO A 541 18.04 26.54 24.45
C PRO A 541 19.41 26.81 25.08
N ASP A 542 19.89 25.93 25.96
CA ASP A 542 21.18 26.04 26.63
C ASP A 542 22.25 25.18 25.93
N ARG A 543 21.91 23.95 25.48
CA ARG A 543 22.83 23.09 24.69
C ARG A 543 22.94 23.49 23.23
N ASP A 544 21.85 23.97 22.64
CA ASP A 544 21.68 24.17 21.19
C ASP A 544 21.23 25.59 20.84
N ARG A 545 21.64 26.53 21.70
CA ARG A 545 21.41 27.98 21.62
C ARG A 545 21.68 28.61 20.24
N LEU A 546 22.66 28.09 19.50
CA LEU A 546 23.01 28.58 18.16
C LEU A 546 21.95 28.15 17.12
N LEU A 547 21.59 26.86 17.11
CA LEU A 547 20.53 26.31 16.27
C LEU A 547 19.18 26.99 16.56
N PHE A 548 18.85 27.20 17.85
CA PHE A 548 17.67 27.96 18.26
C PHE A 548 17.65 29.38 17.67
N LYS A 549 18.78 30.10 17.68
CA LYS A 549 18.90 31.41 17.03
C LYS A 549 18.72 31.33 15.50
N HIS A 550 19.35 30.36 14.85
CA HIS A 550 19.29 30.20 13.40
C HIS A 550 17.85 29.95 12.94
N MET A 551 17.14 29.04 13.60
CA MET A 551 15.72 28.75 13.34
C MET A 551 14.80 29.95 13.61
N CYS A 552 15.06 30.71 14.68
CA CYS A 552 14.29 31.94 14.96
C CYS A 552 14.51 33.02 13.89
N TYR A 553 15.74 33.23 13.43
CA TYR A 553 16.05 34.22 12.40
C TYR A 553 15.59 33.77 11.00
N GLU A 554 15.62 32.47 10.71
CA GLU A 554 15.07 31.89 9.49
C GLU A 554 13.58 32.24 9.33
N MET A 555 12.77 32.04 10.38
CA MET A 555 11.34 32.41 10.37
C MET A 555 11.09 33.92 10.40
N GLU A 556 12.01 34.72 10.96
CA GLU A 556 11.94 36.18 10.94
C GLU A 556 12.28 36.76 9.54
N ARG A 557 13.11 36.05 8.77
CA ARG A 557 13.56 36.47 7.43
C ARG A 557 12.59 36.10 6.30
N ILE A 558 11.91 34.94 6.35
CA ILE A 558 11.10 34.43 5.23
C ILE A 558 10.03 35.45 4.76
N HIS A 559 9.27 36.03 5.70
CA HIS A 559 8.23 37.03 5.41
C HIS A 559 8.58 38.42 5.97
N ASN A 560 9.87 38.77 6.07
CA ASN A 560 10.38 40.06 6.58
C ASN A 560 9.86 40.52 7.98
N GLY A 561 9.26 39.62 8.77
CA GLY A 561 8.68 39.89 10.08
C GLY A 561 7.18 39.60 10.21
N ASP A 562 6.47 39.36 9.09
CA ASP A 562 5.03 39.06 9.06
C ASP A 562 4.68 37.63 9.54
N ASP A 563 3.37 37.35 9.72
CA ASP A 563 2.85 36.08 10.21
C ASP A 563 3.34 34.86 9.40
N VAL A 564 3.87 33.85 10.08
CA VAL A 564 4.43 32.62 9.49
C VAL A 564 3.40 31.49 9.46
N THR A 565 3.38 30.71 8.38
CA THR A 565 2.40 29.61 8.21
C THR A 565 2.83 28.33 8.94
N PHE A 566 1.86 27.44 9.18
CA PHE A 566 2.11 26.06 9.61
C PHE A 566 3.15 25.33 8.73
N HIS A 567 3.14 25.60 7.42
CA HIS A 567 4.02 24.94 6.46
C HIS A 567 5.45 25.48 6.49
N ASP A 568 5.64 26.78 6.73
CA ASP A 568 6.98 27.40 6.76
C ASP A 568 7.81 26.82 7.93
N VAL A 569 7.21 26.77 9.13
CA VAL A 569 7.85 26.20 10.32
C VAL A 569 8.07 24.69 10.17
N LEU A 570 7.13 23.96 9.56
CA LEU A 570 7.26 22.52 9.32
C LEU A 570 8.35 22.18 8.28
N ASN A 571 8.48 22.99 7.24
CA ASN A 571 9.53 22.85 6.23
C ASN A 571 10.91 23.19 6.79
N MET A 572 11.04 24.26 7.60
CA MET A 572 12.28 24.53 8.34
C MET A 572 12.67 23.34 9.23
N LEU A 573 11.73 22.79 10.00
CA LEU A 573 12.00 21.61 10.84
C LEU A 573 12.45 20.40 10.02
N SER A 574 11.93 20.20 8.80
CA SER A 574 12.36 19.09 7.94
C SER A 574 13.74 19.28 7.32
N TYR A 575 14.14 20.49 6.94
CA TYR A 575 15.52 20.75 6.52
C TYR A 575 16.51 20.61 7.69
N ARG A 576 16.18 21.11 8.89
CA ARG A 576 17.07 21.09 10.07
C ARG A 576 17.16 19.72 10.78
N SER A 577 16.36 18.73 10.37
CA SER A 577 16.38 17.35 10.91
C SER A 577 17.10 16.34 10.01
N VAL A 578 17.66 16.76 8.87
CA VAL A 578 18.20 15.87 7.83
C VAL A 578 19.60 16.34 7.37
N ASP A 579 20.52 15.41 7.07
CA ASP A 579 21.79 15.74 6.40
C ASP A 579 21.51 16.12 4.94
N ILE A 580 21.41 17.44 4.71
CA ILE A 580 21.03 18.01 3.41
C ILE A 580 21.87 17.47 2.25
N ARG A 581 23.16 17.16 2.48
CA ARG A 581 24.09 16.69 1.44
C ARG A 581 23.79 15.28 0.93
N LYS A 582 23.02 14.49 1.67
CA LYS A 582 22.60 13.12 1.28
C LYS A 582 21.17 13.10 0.71
N ALA A 583 20.32 14.01 1.22
CA ALA A 583 18.88 14.00 0.98
C ALA A 583 18.42 14.94 -0.14
N LEU A 584 19.11 16.05 -0.41
CA LEU A 584 18.68 17.01 -1.42
C LEU A 584 19.29 16.70 -2.80
N GLN A 585 18.64 17.22 -3.85
CA GLN A 585 19.21 17.27 -5.21
C GLN A 585 20.14 18.49 -5.33
N LEU A 586 21.07 18.50 -6.29
CA LEU A 586 22.14 19.52 -6.38
C LEU A 586 21.61 20.97 -6.36
N GLU A 587 20.55 21.28 -7.12
CA GLU A 587 19.92 22.61 -7.16
C GLU A 587 19.33 23.01 -5.80
N GLU A 588 18.55 22.11 -5.19
CA GLU A 588 17.92 22.34 -3.87
C GLU A 588 18.98 22.43 -2.75
N LEU A 589 20.05 21.64 -2.85
CA LEU A 589 21.17 21.63 -1.90
C LEU A 589 21.93 22.95 -1.92
N LEU A 590 22.30 23.45 -3.10
CA LEU A 590 23.02 24.73 -3.24
C LEU A 590 22.18 25.89 -2.71
N ALA A 591 20.91 25.97 -3.13
CA ALA A 591 19.99 27.01 -2.65
C ALA A 591 19.74 26.93 -1.13
N ARG A 592 19.70 25.72 -0.54
CA ARG A 592 19.56 25.54 0.91
C ARG A 592 20.83 25.90 1.68
N GLU A 593 22.00 25.51 1.18
CA GLU A 593 23.29 25.82 1.83
C GLU A 593 23.62 27.31 1.77
N GLU A 594 23.33 27.99 0.66
CA GLU A 594 23.43 29.47 0.57
C GLU A 594 22.49 30.16 1.58
N LEU A 595 21.22 29.73 1.64
CA LEU A 595 20.24 30.28 2.59
C LEU A 595 20.72 30.10 4.04
N GLU A 596 21.20 28.91 4.39
CA GLU A 596 21.71 28.63 5.74
C GLU A 596 22.96 29.46 6.05
N TYR A 597 23.95 29.52 5.15
CA TYR A 597 25.16 30.35 5.34
C TYR A 597 24.82 31.83 5.59
N LEU A 598 23.91 32.41 4.79
CA LEU A 598 23.46 33.80 4.98
C LEU A 598 22.69 34.01 6.30
N ILE A 599 22.05 32.97 6.84
CA ILE A 599 21.43 33.00 8.18
C ILE A 599 22.50 32.98 9.28
N GLU A 600 23.55 32.16 9.15
CA GLU A 600 24.64 32.13 10.14
C GLU A 600 25.40 33.47 10.16
N GLU A 601 25.65 34.07 8.99
CA GLU A 601 26.34 35.36 8.85
C GLU A 601 25.55 36.52 9.50
N GLU A 602 24.24 36.64 9.25
CA GLU A 602 23.42 37.69 9.88
C GLU A 602 23.19 37.45 11.38
N VAL A 603 23.03 36.20 11.83
CA VAL A 603 22.96 35.90 13.28
C VAL A 603 24.29 36.22 13.97
N ALA A 604 25.43 36.01 13.31
CA ALA A 604 26.73 36.44 13.81
C ALA A 604 26.81 37.98 13.90
N LYS A 605 26.48 38.71 12.82
CA LYS A 605 26.43 40.18 12.81
C LYS A 605 25.53 40.75 13.90
N GLN A 606 24.32 40.21 14.07
CA GLN A 606 23.40 40.61 15.15
C GLN A 606 23.98 40.32 16.53
N THR A 607 24.63 39.17 16.72
CA THR A 607 25.25 38.80 18.00
C THR A 607 26.42 39.73 18.35
N ILE A 608 27.24 40.11 17.35
CA ILE A 608 28.33 41.09 17.51
C ILE A 608 27.78 42.48 17.85
N ARG A 609 26.73 42.95 17.15
CA ARG A 609 26.04 44.22 17.47
C ARG A 609 25.51 44.22 18.92
N GLN A 610 24.79 43.17 19.33
CA GLN A 610 24.26 43.04 20.69
C GLN A 610 25.36 42.96 21.77
N TRP A 611 26.53 42.39 21.44
CA TRP A 611 27.69 42.37 22.32
C TRP A 611 28.33 43.76 22.43
N LEU A 612 28.54 44.46 21.31
CA LEU A 612 29.01 45.85 21.28
C LEU A 612 28.09 46.76 22.09
N ASP A 613 26.77 46.68 21.90
CA ASP A 613 25.81 47.48 22.68
C ASP A 613 25.81 47.14 24.18
N LYS A 614 26.16 45.92 24.57
CA LYS A 614 26.34 45.54 25.98
C LYS A 614 27.65 46.09 26.54
N CYS A 615 28.73 46.05 25.79
CA CYS A 615 30.01 46.68 26.17
C CYS A 615 29.87 48.20 26.28
N LEU A 616 29.24 48.86 25.30
CA LEU A 616 28.96 50.30 25.32
C LEU A 616 28.03 50.69 26.48
N ARG A 617 27.00 49.88 26.80
CA ARG A 617 26.16 50.10 27.98
C ARG A 617 26.91 49.91 29.30
N ARG A 618 27.79 48.91 29.41
CA ARG A 618 28.69 48.76 30.57
C ARG A 618 29.62 49.97 30.71
N ILE A 619 30.26 50.42 29.64
CA ILE A 619 31.16 51.58 29.66
C ILE A 619 30.42 52.86 30.05
N LYS A 620 29.18 53.07 29.55
CA LYS A 620 28.32 54.18 29.98
C LYS A 620 27.95 54.08 31.46
N ALA A 621 27.47 52.92 31.91
CA ALA A 621 27.12 52.70 33.32
C ALA A 621 28.33 52.89 34.25
N GLN A 622 29.51 52.39 33.87
CA GLN A 622 30.75 52.53 34.64
C GLN A 622 31.26 53.98 34.66
N LYS A 623 31.13 54.75 33.56
CA LYS A 623 31.37 56.20 33.59
C LYS A 623 30.39 56.93 34.50
N GLN A 624 29.11 56.57 34.48
CA GLN A 624 28.04 57.19 35.28
C GLN A 624 28.17 56.84 36.77
N GLN A 625 28.62 55.63 37.09
CA GLN A 625 28.97 55.18 38.43
C GLN A 625 30.25 55.90 38.93
N ASN A 626 31.26 56.07 38.09
CA ASN A 626 32.44 56.87 38.43
C ASN A 626 32.11 58.35 38.62
N SER A 627 31.19 58.95 37.85
CA SER A 627 30.75 60.34 38.10
C SER A 627 29.96 60.46 39.39
N LEU A 628 29.13 59.47 39.74
CA LEU A 628 28.44 59.41 41.04
C LEU A 628 29.44 59.29 42.21
N ILE A 629 30.44 58.41 42.10
CA ILE A 629 31.51 58.26 43.10
C ILE A 629 32.33 59.56 43.21
N ASN A 630 32.62 60.24 42.10
CA ASN A 630 33.33 61.52 42.13
C ASN A 630 32.47 62.66 42.71
N SER A 631 31.15 62.69 42.47
CA SER A 631 30.26 63.66 43.14
C SER A 631 30.12 63.37 44.63
N LEU A 632 30.09 62.10 45.04
CA LEU A 632 30.07 61.71 46.46
C LEU A 632 31.40 62.01 47.14
N ARG A 633 32.54 61.86 46.46
CA ARG A 633 33.84 62.37 46.92
C ARG A 633 33.81 63.87 47.06
N ALA A 634 33.40 64.62 46.05
CA ALA A 634 33.35 66.08 46.10
C ALA A 634 32.46 66.61 47.24
N THR A 635 31.32 65.97 47.54
CA THR A 635 30.51 66.36 48.71
C THR A 635 31.13 65.93 50.05
N THR A 636 31.89 64.82 50.08
CA THR A 636 32.63 64.40 51.30
C THR A 636 33.85 65.28 51.55
N GLU A 637 34.56 65.67 50.50
CA GLU A 637 35.70 66.60 50.53
C GLU A 637 35.22 68.02 50.87
N ALA A 638 34.06 68.47 50.36
CA ALA A 638 33.43 69.72 50.79
C ALA A 638 32.97 69.70 52.27
N LEU A 639 32.64 68.54 52.83
CA LEU A 639 32.38 68.36 54.27
C LEU A 639 33.67 68.31 55.12
N LEU A 640 34.82 68.00 54.52
CA LEU A 640 36.13 67.95 55.20
C LEU A 640 36.93 69.25 55.04
N ALA A 641 36.64 70.06 54.03
CA ALA A 641 37.25 71.38 53.79
C ALA A 641 36.80 72.48 54.79
N GLY A 642 36.18 72.10 55.91
CA GLY A 642 35.74 73.00 56.98
C GLY A 642 36.76 73.21 58.11
N SER A 643 37.97 72.64 58.00
CA SER A 643 38.99 72.69 59.06
C SER A 643 40.43 72.77 58.50
N ASP A 644 40.93 73.99 58.32
CA ASP A 644 42.35 74.26 58.02
C ASP A 644 43.23 74.17 59.27
N ILE A 645 44.48 73.71 59.11
CA ILE A 645 45.69 74.22 59.79
C ILE A 645 46.96 73.66 59.09
N LEU A 646 48.00 74.49 59.03
CA LEU A 646 49.30 74.31 58.34
C LEU A 646 50.44 73.96 59.35
N PRO A 647 51.72 73.85 58.96
CA PRO A 647 52.35 73.07 57.88
C PRO A 647 53.65 72.31 58.35
N ASN A 648 54.30 71.50 57.48
CA ASN A 648 55.76 71.60 57.23
C ASN A 648 56.32 70.68 56.10
N LYS A 649 57.61 70.84 55.79
CA LYS A 649 58.42 70.35 54.62
C LYS A 649 59.93 70.37 55.03
N PRO A 650 60.95 69.99 54.20
CA PRO A 650 61.13 68.93 53.19
C PRO A 650 62.51 68.17 53.34
N VAL A 651 63.03 67.51 52.25
CA VAL A 651 64.44 67.04 52.01
C VAL A 651 64.84 65.70 52.70
N ALA A 652 65.66 64.77 52.17
CA ALA A 652 66.44 64.57 50.90
C ALA A 652 66.16 63.13 50.34
N SER A 653 66.39 62.74 49.06
CA SER A 653 67.63 62.66 48.26
C SER A 653 68.63 61.59 48.81
N GLU A 654 69.30 60.71 48.02
CA GLU A 654 69.40 60.47 46.56
C GLU A 654 69.81 58.98 46.31
N ILE A 655 70.25 58.43 45.17
CA ILE A 655 70.89 58.94 43.93
C ILE A 655 70.45 58.14 42.67
N LYS A 656 71.20 58.16 41.54
CA LYS A 656 70.73 57.77 40.19
C LYS A 656 71.85 57.25 39.27
N ASP A 657 71.56 56.33 38.33
CA ASP A 657 72.35 56.04 37.10
C ASP A 657 71.59 55.12 36.12
N GLU A 658 72.01 55.02 34.85
CA GLU A 658 71.85 55.92 33.69
C GLU A 658 72.29 55.14 32.43
N GLY A 659 71.82 55.53 31.25
CA GLY A 659 72.11 54.85 29.98
C GLY A 659 71.17 55.32 28.86
N LYS A 660 71.73 56.00 27.85
CA LYS A 660 71.01 56.60 26.70
C LYS A 660 71.07 55.63 25.49
N GLU A 661 70.49 55.84 24.30
CA GLU A 661 70.27 57.06 23.50
C GLU A 661 69.05 56.98 22.54
N GLU A 662 68.56 58.18 22.15
CA GLU A 662 68.09 58.64 20.82
C GLU A 662 67.21 57.77 19.87
N ALA A 663 66.32 58.33 19.03
CA ALA A 663 65.72 59.67 18.92
C ALA A 663 64.54 59.70 17.91
N ALA A 664 63.94 60.89 17.75
CA ALA A 664 63.10 61.35 16.62
C ALA A 664 61.64 60.86 16.49
N SER A 665 60.87 61.60 15.66
CA SER A 665 59.40 61.69 15.69
C SER A 665 58.77 61.98 14.32
N ALA A 666 57.57 61.46 14.04
CA ALA A 666 56.58 62.06 13.10
C ALA A 666 55.21 61.34 13.16
N SER A 667 54.18 61.90 12.51
CA SER A 667 52.76 61.50 12.70
C SER A 667 51.98 61.11 11.42
N VAL A 668 51.24 59.99 11.51
CA VAL A 668 49.83 59.80 11.07
C VAL A 668 49.42 60.14 9.61
N ARG A 669 49.20 59.09 8.77
CA ARG A 669 47.92 58.83 8.03
C ARG A 669 47.90 57.49 7.24
N HIS A 670 46.71 57.07 6.79
CA HIS A 670 46.43 55.81 6.07
C HIS A 670 46.68 55.86 4.54
N ARG A 671 46.89 54.70 3.86
CA ARG A 671 45.85 54.01 3.01
C ARG A 671 46.38 52.84 2.12
N LYS A 672 45.66 51.70 2.17
CA LYS A 672 45.52 50.51 1.27
C LYS A 672 46.53 50.15 0.13
N LYS A 673 46.81 48.83 0.11
CA LYS A 673 46.83 47.84 -1.03
C LYS A 673 48.14 47.52 -1.79
N GLY A 674 48.47 46.22 -1.83
CA GLY A 674 49.47 45.50 -2.64
C GLY A 674 49.24 43.98 -2.50
N GLN A 675 49.71 43.14 -3.43
CA GLN A 675 48.92 42.00 -3.98
C GLN A 675 49.65 40.63 -4.05
N LEU A 676 48.87 39.55 -4.24
CA LEU A 676 49.19 38.10 -4.39
C LEU A 676 50.17 37.75 -5.56
N PRO A 677 50.84 36.54 -5.64
CA PRO A 677 50.17 35.20 -5.72
C PRO A 677 50.92 33.90 -5.24
N GLY A 678 50.20 32.75 -5.28
CA GLY A 678 50.67 31.34 -5.07
C GLY A 678 49.93 30.63 -3.91
N ARG A 679 48.98 29.67 -4.05
CA ARG A 679 48.92 28.32 -4.69
C ARG A 679 49.91 27.30 -4.08
N SER A 680 49.53 26.09 -3.65
CA SER A 680 48.29 25.29 -3.86
C SER A 680 47.95 24.33 -2.69
N ASP A 681 46.69 23.85 -2.65
CA ASP A 681 46.17 22.53 -2.17
C ASP A 681 46.49 21.99 -0.75
N SER A 682 45.61 21.28 -0.01
CA SER A 682 44.22 20.82 -0.25
C SER A 682 43.41 20.79 1.07
N ILE A 683 42.11 20.41 1.02
CA ILE A 683 41.12 20.70 2.07
C ILE A 683 40.63 19.43 2.80
N SER A 684 40.71 19.43 4.13
CA SER A 684 39.81 18.62 4.99
C SER A 684 39.57 19.29 6.35
N SER A 685 38.40 19.94 6.52
CA SER A 685 37.94 20.44 7.82
C SER A 685 36.45 20.13 7.99
N GLN A 686 36.13 19.09 8.76
CA GLN A 686 34.75 18.75 9.11
C GLN A 686 34.32 19.52 10.36
N GLY A 687 33.69 20.68 10.18
CA GLY A 687 32.87 21.28 11.22
C GLY A 687 31.60 20.45 11.41
N GLY A 688 31.46 19.79 12.57
CA GLY A 688 30.30 18.95 12.88
C GLY A 688 29.03 19.78 13.09
N ARG A 689 28.20 19.92 12.05
CA ARG A 689 26.82 20.45 12.17
C ARG A 689 26.00 19.48 13.04
N LYS A 690 25.33 20.00 14.07
CA LYS A 690 24.32 19.26 14.84
C LYS A 690 22.99 19.26 14.08
N PHE A 691 22.35 18.10 14.00
CA PHE A 691 21.01 17.92 13.42
C PHE A 691 19.98 17.66 14.54
N LEU A 692 18.70 18.00 14.32
CA LEU A 692 17.63 17.76 15.30
C LEU A 692 17.40 16.26 15.57
N ALA A 693 17.62 15.42 14.55
CA ALA A 693 17.55 13.97 14.65
C ALA A 693 18.88 13.34 14.15
N PRO A 694 19.30 12.16 14.66
CA PRO A 694 20.44 11.44 14.12
C PRO A 694 20.19 11.04 12.65
N SER A 695 21.17 11.28 11.79
CA SER A 695 21.17 10.75 10.42
C SER A 695 21.42 9.24 10.41
N LEU A 696 20.76 8.51 9.52
CA LEU A 696 20.79 7.04 9.43
C LEU A 696 22.16 6.43 9.02
N SER A 697 23.23 7.23 8.91
CA SER A 697 24.55 6.80 8.44
C SER A 697 25.50 6.30 9.52
N ASP A 698 25.22 6.55 10.80
CA ASP A 698 26.18 6.28 11.89
C ASP A 698 26.04 4.82 12.40
N GLY A 699 25.95 3.89 11.45
CA GLY A 699 25.89 2.45 11.66
C GLY A 699 27.27 1.79 11.62
N ALA A 700 28.23 2.29 12.40
CA ALA A 700 29.59 1.77 12.43
C ALA A 700 30.18 1.66 13.85
N ALA A 701 30.52 0.42 14.23
CA ALA A 701 31.48 0.02 15.28
C ALA A 701 31.64 0.95 16.50
N ARG A 702 30.87 0.71 17.57
CA ARG A 702 31.26 1.10 18.94
C ARG A 702 31.33 -0.09 19.89
N ALA A 703 32.30 -0.95 19.64
CA ALA A 703 32.72 -1.95 20.62
C ALA A 703 33.63 -1.29 21.67
N GLU A 704 33.14 -1.08 22.89
CA GLU A 704 34.06 -0.99 24.05
C GLU A 704 33.42 -1.39 25.39
N LYS A 705 34.06 -2.40 26.00
CA LYS A 705 34.35 -2.63 27.43
C LYS A 705 33.23 -2.50 28.49
N GLU A 706 33.18 -3.55 29.30
CA GLU A 706 32.52 -3.64 30.59
C GLU A 706 32.87 -2.47 31.55
N ARG A 707 31.92 -2.11 32.41
CA ARG A 707 32.22 -1.64 33.78
C ARG A 707 31.02 -1.85 34.71
N PHE A 708 31.06 -2.91 35.52
CA PHE A 708 30.12 -3.12 36.63
C PHE A 708 30.41 -2.15 37.79
N PRO A 709 29.37 -1.57 38.43
CA PRO A 709 29.43 -1.08 39.79
C PRO A 709 28.84 -2.12 40.76
N THR A 710 29.69 -2.85 41.48
CA THR A 710 29.25 -3.82 42.52
C THR A 710 29.00 -3.14 43.87
N LYS A 711 27.89 -3.48 44.56
CA LYS A 711 27.88 -3.86 46.00
C LYS A 711 26.49 -4.29 46.50
N LYS A 712 26.49 -5.41 47.26
CA LYS A 712 25.71 -5.82 48.45
C LYS A 712 24.40 -5.06 48.75
N TRP A 713 23.29 -5.67 49.20
CA TRP A 713 23.05 -6.97 49.88
C TRP A 713 21.53 -7.31 49.78
N ASN A 714 20.95 -8.45 50.20
CA ASN A 714 21.39 -9.69 50.87
C ASN A 714 20.49 -10.88 50.41
N ALA A 715 20.62 -12.09 50.97
CA ALA A 715 19.92 -13.30 50.50
C ALA A 715 19.07 -14.05 51.56
N ARG A 716 18.11 -14.87 51.09
CA ARG A 716 17.59 -16.08 51.77
C ARG A 716 17.24 -17.18 50.75
N GLN A 717 17.38 -18.43 51.18
CA GLN A 717 17.18 -19.72 50.47
C GLN A 717 15.68 -20.06 50.29
N SER A 718 15.18 -21.07 49.57
CA SER A 718 15.62 -22.12 48.60
C SER A 718 14.32 -22.80 48.06
N GLY A 719 14.20 -23.49 46.92
CA GLY A 719 15.11 -23.86 45.82
C GLY A 719 14.66 -25.18 45.13
N SER A 720 15.23 -25.55 43.97
CA SER A 720 15.05 -26.84 43.23
C SER A 720 13.64 -27.10 42.59
N LYS A 721 13.41 -27.78 41.45
CA LYS A 721 14.07 -28.26 40.19
C LYS A 721 12.89 -28.66 39.25
N GLY A 722 12.97 -28.94 37.95
CA GLY A 722 14.03 -29.03 36.94
C GLY A 722 13.53 -29.86 35.71
N LEU A 723 13.85 -29.41 34.49
CA LEU A 723 13.60 -29.99 33.14
C LEU A 723 14.25 -31.40 32.90
N PRO A 724 14.18 -32.08 31.72
CA PRO A 724 13.67 -31.70 30.37
C PRO A 724 12.86 -32.79 29.57
N ASP A 725 12.60 -32.48 28.29
CA ASP A 725 12.48 -33.30 27.04
C ASP A 725 12.34 -34.84 27.04
N LEU A 726 11.63 -35.36 26.02
CA LEU A 726 12.22 -36.25 24.99
C LEU A 726 11.30 -36.48 23.76
N SER A 727 11.84 -37.10 22.71
CA SER A 727 11.21 -37.34 21.40
C SER A 727 11.33 -38.79 20.92
N GLU A 728 10.58 -39.13 19.86
CA GLU A 728 10.76 -40.27 18.94
C GLU A 728 10.54 -41.73 19.42
N SER A 729 9.38 -42.26 18.97
CA SER A 729 9.29 -43.44 18.08
C SER A 729 9.12 -44.88 18.65
N SER A 730 8.48 -45.69 17.79
CA SER A 730 8.67 -47.14 17.58
C SER A 730 7.89 -48.16 18.43
N GLU A 731 7.21 -49.05 17.69
CA GLU A 731 6.86 -50.47 17.97
C GLU A 731 5.99 -50.80 19.23
N LEU A 732 4.79 -51.41 19.14
CA LEU A 732 4.27 -52.60 18.43
C LEU A 732 4.26 -53.86 19.32
N SER A 733 3.12 -54.09 20.00
CA SER A 733 2.66 -55.45 20.36
C SER A 733 1.20 -55.42 20.82
N SER A 734 0.34 -56.25 20.23
CA SER A 734 -0.92 -56.69 20.85
C SER A 734 -0.67 -57.94 21.72
N PRO A 735 -1.62 -58.32 22.59
CA PRO A 735 -2.41 -59.50 22.21
C PRO A 735 -3.93 -59.39 22.49
N THR A 736 -4.64 -60.33 21.87
CA THR A 736 -6.07 -60.71 22.01
C THR A 736 -6.23 -61.90 22.97
N PRO A 737 -7.43 -62.51 23.15
CA PRO A 737 -8.80 -61.98 23.31
C PRO A 737 -9.48 -62.53 24.60
N GLU A 738 -10.76 -62.23 24.84
CA GLU A 738 -11.78 -63.22 25.26
C GLU A 738 -13.21 -62.64 25.15
N GLU A 739 -14.23 -63.51 25.26
CA GLU A 739 -15.67 -63.25 25.02
C GLU A 739 -16.40 -62.94 26.38
N GLU A 740 -17.69 -62.58 26.52
CA GLU A 740 -18.88 -62.75 25.67
C GLU A 740 -20.00 -61.72 26.04
N GLU A 741 -20.99 -61.56 25.16
CA GLU A 741 -22.34 -60.94 25.29
C GLU A 741 -22.64 -59.60 26.05
N GLY A 742 -23.39 -58.71 25.37
CA GLY A 742 -24.05 -57.54 25.96
C GLY A 742 -24.54 -56.51 24.92
N ALA A 743 -25.84 -56.49 24.59
CA ALA A 743 -26.37 -55.75 23.43
C ALA A 743 -26.64 -54.25 23.66
N PHE A 744 -26.34 -53.41 22.65
CA PHE A 744 -26.84 -52.02 22.55
C PHE A 744 -26.93 -51.52 21.09
N GLN A 745 -27.84 -50.58 20.80
CA GLN A 745 -28.11 -50.05 19.44
C GLN A 745 -27.32 -48.77 19.10
N PRO A 746 -26.96 -48.52 17.82
CA PRO A 746 -26.28 -47.30 17.37
C PRO A 746 -27.25 -46.18 16.91
N PRO A 747 -26.89 -44.88 17.06
CA PRO A 747 -27.76 -43.75 16.69
C PRO A 747 -27.53 -43.23 15.25
N SER A 748 -28.39 -43.59 14.30
CA SER A 748 -28.34 -43.14 12.90
C SER A 748 -29.36 -42.01 12.59
N GLN A 749 -29.01 -40.74 12.85
CA GLN A 749 -29.97 -39.62 12.67
C GLN A 749 -29.42 -38.29 12.10
N LYS A 750 -28.13 -38.18 11.74
CA LYS A 750 -27.53 -36.91 11.25
C LYS A 750 -27.21 -36.86 9.75
N MET A 751 -27.46 -37.94 9.00
CA MET A 751 -27.03 -38.04 7.59
C MET A 751 -28.18 -38.01 6.57
N SER A 752 -29.40 -38.39 6.98
CA SER A 752 -30.59 -38.32 6.11
C SER A 752 -31.09 -36.88 5.89
N THR A 753 -30.94 -36.01 6.88
CA THR A 753 -31.44 -34.62 6.86
C THR A 753 -30.94 -33.84 5.66
N VAL A 754 -29.63 -33.92 5.36
CA VAL A 754 -29.00 -33.21 4.25
C VAL A 754 -29.49 -33.70 2.89
N VAL A 755 -29.76 -35.00 2.75
CA VAL A 755 -30.32 -35.58 1.51
C VAL A 755 -31.75 -35.11 1.27
N VAL A 756 -32.56 -35.03 2.34
CA VAL A 756 -33.93 -34.51 2.28
C VAL A 756 -33.96 -33.01 1.98
N GLU A 757 -33.06 -32.20 2.56
CA GLU A 757 -32.94 -30.78 2.23
C GLU A 757 -32.60 -30.55 0.75
N VAL A 758 -31.64 -31.30 0.20
CA VAL A 758 -31.27 -31.22 -1.23
C VAL A 758 -32.41 -31.66 -2.14
N HIS A 759 -33.14 -32.73 -1.78
CA HIS A 759 -34.31 -33.16 -2.55
C HIS A 759 -35.43 -32.12 -2.53
N ASN A 760 -35.74 -31.55 -1.36
CA ASN A 760 -36.77 -30.51 -1.22
C ASN A 760 -36.39 -29.25 -2.01
N TRP A 761 -35.13 -28.82 -1.97
CA TRP A 761 -34.64 -27.68 -2.75
C TRP A 761 -34.86 -27.86 -4.25
N TRP A 762 -34.55 -29.04 -4.80
CA TRP A 762 -34.83 -29.37 -6.20
C TRP A 762 -36.34 -29.37 -6.52
N SER A 763 -37.19 -29.83 -5.60
CA SER A 763 -38.64 -29.80 -5.79
C SER A 763 -39.22 -28.38 -5.85
N THR A 764 -38.68 -27.41 -5.09
CA THR A 764 -39.12 -26.00 -5.17
C THR A 764 -38.75 -25.32 -6.48
N GLU A 765 -37.55 -25.57 -7.01
CA GLU A 765 -37.13 -24.96 -8.29
C GLU A 765 -37.87 -25.57 -9.49
N LEU A 766 -38.24 -26.86 -9.42
CA LEU A 766 -39.09 -27.48 -10.44
C LEU A 766 -40.55 -26.97 -10.38
N GLY A 767 -41.06 -26.67 -9.19
CA GLY A 767 -42.41 -26.12 -8.99
C GLY A 767 -42.60 -24.68 -9.49
N TYR A 768 -41.52 -23.90 -9.67
CA TYR A 768 -41.61 -22.52 -10.17
C TYR A 768 -41.85 -22.45 -11.69
N ASN A 769 -41.75 -23.57 -12.40
CA ASN A 769 -41.63 -23.61 -13.86
C ASN A 769 -42.89 -24.17 -14.58
N SER A 770 -44.05 -24.17 -13.90
CA SER A 770 -45.34 -24.66 -14.42
C SER A 770 -46.50 -23.68 -14.19
N GLY A 771 -46.22 -22.37 -14.21
CA GLY A 771 -47.13 -21.33 -13.69
C GLY A 771 -47.27 -20.04 -14.50
N SER A 772 -46.84 -20.01 -15.76
CA SER A 772 -47.12 -18.90 -16.69
C SER A 772 -46.84 -19.31 -18.14
N ASP A 773 -47.90 -19.52 -18.94
CA ASP A 773 -47.93 -19.42 -20.42
C ASP A 773 -49.33 -19.88 -20.90
N ALA A 774 -50.37 -19.12 -20.52
CA ALA A 774 -51.73 -19.27 -21.01
C ALA A 774 -52.50 -17.93 -20.86
N GLU A 775 -53.33 -17.64 -21.87
CA GLU A 775 -54.21 -16.46 -22.02
C GLU A 775 -53.53 -15.13 -22.41
N ASP A 776 -54.06 -14.55 -23.50
CA ASP A 776 -53.84 -13.26 -24.20
C ASP A 776 -52.42 -12.80 -24.61
#